data_AF-A0A939XU92-F1
#
_entry.id   AF-A0A939XU92-F1
#
_cell.length_a   1.000
_cell.length_b   1.000
_cell.length_c   1.000
_cell.angle_alpha   90.00
_cell.angle_beta   90.00
_cell.angle_gamma   90.00
#
_symmetry.space_group_name_H-M   'P 1'
#
loop_
_entity.id
_entity.type
_entity.pdbx_description
1 polymer ?
#
loop_
_entity_poly.entity_id
_entity_poly.type
_entity_poly.pdbx_seq_one_letter_code
_entity_poly.pdbx_strand_id
1 'polypeptide(L)'
;MNNIAKTTNAGTVVVSPGESGIKLYPHQIEAFDKMTKQIVNAGKYPYKGLLVLPTGGGKTLTAARWIAQNILDKGIKVLWLAHRHELLEQAKKTFAEKLAFKDIFKEKSQFNYRLISGIHDMAVNIKPDDDIIFSSKDSLRSDRSFGFLKNNWLKGNDELFLVIDEAHHAPAKTYRKLIERLEANVPKFRMLGLTATPIRTAKSEEGYMAKIFTDDMVYKIDLRSLIRQGILSEPNFEEVETGVDLTKDLDEEQIRKINEGFDLESIGTDVAKKIADNNERNNLIVSRYINNKEKYGKTIVFAVNKENVIALNKLFNENGVKSDFVMSDTRDASGLHNISSKDNKEKIKRFRKGGDLDVLINVNILTEGTDVPDVQSVFLTRPTQSTILMTQMMGRALRGVKAGGTKDAFIVTFIDQWSDKIAWVNPEKLYIDGLDFSDFDPETRKRITRLIAISKIEEFAILSDKVIDPDKKRLIESVDFIKRIPKGVYKFSYPYHDSQDNPIDKVCEVLVYDNLEKAYKTLIEEIPQKFRQLKEEMDDVDKIDVINLTDTCEEEYFADVELYPAYRPEDIDDLIRYYLITGETPKYYEFTERENYDITAIAQYIIDQDFGLKASEEYIKSKWNSDQDAWSTFSDFTEKIYRREIMLAKDRILHPEDYVVVYEKPEENFEDRSYEDMTMAQIREVDPAYEKWLRNQVFEKFTDEKGYFYSAQSGYKSKNRWDFEIDHITPISAGGKTNLDNLQLLTVRENRGKGDKEDEPSAEESSTISNASDIESGKAEASQIRIVRSDGTILCEKNPTLTYAKAVEEAGIERVKGLNIVKCGVPLIGKEKSDKYNQRLLSNGELLFSNLNTQDKKKVLEKINAELSLGWVIESTEKEAKISDEKEKSDSIDTPIEEGEPEQDQGPFSMVVEDIFYISGRGVSLVGVIDSGTIYVGDEVVMSNGRRAIVSSIELASSLVEWATRDERIGLMVGLIDKKNLTKGMTVKKVDPTAKTPFKMKVEDTFQKNVSGRISGAGVNGKIAIGTLKLGNPVKFSNGKDSSFTTVVNQICIKGVPCDSAHEGDRVSLYFDSVNCKKIKEGDWTIER
;
A
#
# COMPACT_ATOMS: atom_id res chain seq x y z
N MET A 1 12.98 43.60 24.08
CA MET A 1 12.04 42.74 23.32
C MET A 1 12.44 41.32 23.62
N ASN A 2 11.53 40.47 24.10
CA ASN A 2 11.88 39.08 24.35
C ASN A 2 11.98 38.38 23.00
N ASN A 3 13.18 37.91 22.63
CA ASN A 3 13.50 37.22 21.38
C ASN A 3 12.86 35.81 21.37
N ILE A 4 11.53 35.77 21.27
CA ILE A 4 10.69 34.57 21.39
C ILE A 4 9.79 34.49 20.16
N ALA A 5 9.61 33.30 19.61
CA ALA A 5 8.64 33.00 18.57
C ALA A 5 7.85 31.73 18.91
N LYS A 6 6.60 31.67 18.43
CA LYS A 6 5.72 30.51 18.59
C LYS A 6 6.13 29.40 17.62
N THR A 7 6.20 28.15 18.09
CA THR A 7 6.43 26.97 17.23
C THR A 7 5.13 26.24 16.91
N THR A 8 4.91 25.91 15.64
CA THR A 8 3.74 25.11 15.21
C THR A 8 3.90 23.61 15.46
N ASN A 9 5.05 23.19 15.97
CA ASN A 9 5.41 21.77 16.14
C ASN A 9 5.28 21.30 17.60
N ALA A 10 4.93 22.19 18.52
CA ALA A 10 4.68 21.87 19.91
C ALA A 10 3.69 22.88 20.51
N GLY A 11 2.85 22.43 21.44
CA GLY A 11 1.89 23.30 22.09
C GLY A 11 0.91 22.57 22.99
N THR A 12 -0.01 23.34 23.52
CA THR A 12 -1.10 22.85 24.37
C THR A 12 -2.41 22.98 23.60
N VAL A 13 -3.17 21.90 23.52
CA VAL A 13 -4.54 21.91 22.98
C VAL A 13 -5.51 22.00 24.13
N VAL A 14 -6.38 23.00 24.10
CA VAL A 14 -7.47 23.19 25.07
C VAL A 14 -8.69 22.44 24.55
N VAL A 15 -9.24 21.57 25.39
CA VAL A 15 -10.43 20.78 25.08
C VAL A 15 -11.64 21.71 25.04
N SER A 16 -12.31 21.77 23.89
CA SER A 16 -13.53 22.56 23.73
C SER A 16 -14.65 22.04 24.62
N PRO A 17 -15.45 22.92 25.26
CA PRO A 17 -16.63 22.51 26.01
C PRO A 17 -17.76 21.97 25.11
N GLY A 18 -17.69 22.22 23.80
CA GLY A 18 -18.62 21.68 22.81
C GLY A 18 -18.38 20.20 22.48
N GLU A 19 -19.11 19.71 21.48
CA GLU A 19 -19.05 18.32 21.03
C GLU A 19 -18.34 18.18 19.69
N SER A 20 -17.63 17.06 19.51
CA SER A 20 -16.89 16.78 18.29
C SER A 20 -17.77 16.62 17.04
N GLY A 21 -19.03 16.23 17.21
CA GLY A 21 -19.94 15.86 16.11
C GLY A 21 -19.52 14.59 15.35
N ILE A 22 -18.42 13.94 15.74
CA ILE A 22 -17.88 12.77 15.05
C ILE A 22 -18.65 11.53 15.44
N LYS A 23 -19.23 10.84 14.46
CA LYS A 23 -19.84 9.52 14.64
C LYS A 23 -18.90 8.42 14.17
N LEU A 24 -18.81 7.36 14.96
CA LEU A 24 -18.12 6.14 14.58
C LEU A 24 -19.03 5.29 13.70
N TYR A 25 -18.47 4.72 12.63
CA TYR A 25 -19.15 3.68 11.86
C TYR A 25 -19.25 2.39 12.68
N PRO A 26 -20.18 1.46 12.35
CA PRO A 26 -20.37 0.22 13.09
C PRO A 26 -19.07 -0.58 13.31
N HIS A 27 -18.24 -0.70 12.27
CA HIS A 27 -16.95 -1.42 12.38
C HIS A 27 -15.96 -0.75 13.32
N GLN A 28 -16.03 0.58 13.44
CA GLN A 28 -15.18 1.33 14.37
C GLN A 28 -15.66 1.14 15.80
N ILE A 29 -16.97 1.05 16.04
CA ILE A 29 -17.54 0.73 17.36
C ILE A 29 -17.11 -0.67 17.78
N GLU A 30 -17.22 -1.66 16.90
CA GLU A 30 -16.74 -3.02 17.17
C GLU A 30 -15.23 -3.06 17.46
N ALA A 31 -14.43 -2.28 16.70
CA ALA A 31 -13.01 -2.15 16.95
C ALA A 31 -12.74 -1.55 18.34
N PHE A 32 -13.50 -0.53 18.74
CA PHE A 32 -13.41 0.08 20.07
C PHE A 32 -13.65 -0.95 21.18
N ASP A 33 -14.72 -1.74 21.08
CA ASP A 33 -15.06 -2.73 22.09
C ASP A 33 -13.96 -3.79 22.23
N LYS A 34 -13.43 -4.28 21.10
CA LYS A 34 -12.33 -5.26 21.13
C LYS A 34 -11.04 -4.65 21.68
N MET A 35 -10.68 -3.43 21.28
CA MET A 35 -9.51 -2.73 21.81
C MET A 35 -9.63 -2.49 23.32
N THR A 36 -10.77 -1.99 23.80
CA THR A 36 -10.99 -1.78 25.24
C THR A 36 -10.88 -3.10 26.00
N LYS A 37 -11.53 -4.16 25.52
CA LYS A 37 -11.50 -5.48 26.16
C LYS A 37 -10.10 -6.07 26.23
N GLN A 38 -9.32 -6.00 25.15
CA GLN A 38 -8.02 -6.67 25.07
C GLN A 38 -6.86 -5.82 25.59
N ILE A 39 -6.89 -4.51 25.38
CA ILE A 39 -5.76 -3.62 25.69
C ILE A 39 -5.88 -3.01 27.10
N VAL A 40 -7.10 -2.68 27.52
CA VAL A 40 -7.36 -2.03 28.81
C VAL A 40 -7.80 -3.06 29.85
N ASN A 41 -8.89 -3.77 29.59
CA ASN A 41 -9.50 -4.65 30.59
C ASN A 41 -8.69 -5.90 30.89
N ALA A 42 -7.84 -6.35 29.96
CA ALA A 42 -6.98 -7.51 30.18
C ALA A 42 -5.86 -7.25 31.20
N GLY A 43 -5.50 -5.98 31.46
CA GLY A 43 -4.45 -5.60 32.40
C GLY A 43 -3.07 -6.21 32.09
N LYS A 44 -2.82 -6.62 30.84
CA LYS A 44 -1.60 -7.32 30.41
C LYS A 44 -0.47 -6.33 30.10
N TYR A 45 0.73 -6.62 30.59
CA TYR A 45 1.97 -5.91 30.26
C TYR A 45 3.13 -6.90 30.03
N PRO A 46 3.91 -6.77 28.94
CA PRO A 46 3.65 -5.91 27.80
C PRO A 46 2.43 -6.40 26.99
N TYR A 47 1.70 -5.46 26.37
CA TYR A 47 0.66 -5.78 25.37
C TYR A 47 1.11 -5.30 23.99
N LYS A 48 1.00 -6.14 22.97
CA LYS A 48 1.45 -5.83 21.59
C LYS A 48 0.46 -6.34 20.56
N GLY A 49 -0.56 -5.54 20.24
CA GLY A 49 -1.65 -5.91 19.33
C GLY A 49 -1.63 -5.17 17.99
N LEU A 50 -2.35 -5.70 17.01
CA LEU A 50 -2.48 -5.12 15.66
C LEU A 50 -3.93 -4.75 15.33
N LEU A 51 -4.18 -3.49 14.92
CA LEU A 51 -5.45 -3.04 14.33
C LEU A 51 -5.34 -3.05 12.81
N VAL A 52 -6.13 -3.90 12.17
CA VAL A 52 -6.12 -4.09 10.71
C VAL A 52 -7.37 -3.47 10.11
N LEU A 53 -7.23 -2.28 9.52
CA LEU A 53 -8.31 -1.56 8.85
C LEU A 53 -7.87 -1.15 7.44
N PRO A 54 -8.65 -1.46 6.39
CA PRO A 54 -8.32 -1.04 5.03
C PRO A 54 -8.11 0.47 4.88
N THR A 55 -7.32 0.86 3.88
CA THR A 55 -7.18 2.26 3.48
C THR A 55 -8.57 2.82 3.14
N GLY A 56 -8.89 4.02 3.62
CA GLY A 56 -10.22 4.61 3.51
C GLY A 56 -11.20 4.22 4.63
N GLY A 57 -10.97 3.10 5.33
CA GLY A 57 -11.83 2.61 6.43
C GLY A 57 -11.73 3.37 7.76
N GLY A 58 -11.06 4.54 7.79
CA GLY A 58 -10.96 5.39 8.98
C GLY A 58 -9.93 4.97 10.03
N LYS A 59 -8.90 4.20 9.66
CA LYS A 59 -7.86 3.64 10.55
C LYS A 59 -7.29 4.62 11.58
N THR A 60 -6.76 5.76 11.13
CA THR A 60 -6.16 6.78 11.99
C THR A 60 -7.18 7.38 12.96
N LEU A 61 -8.40 7.67 12.50
CA LEU A 61 -9.47 8.23 13.34
C LEU A 61 -9.92 7.24 14.41
N THR A 62 -10.10 5.96 14.05
CA THR A 62 -10.48 4.90 14.99
C THR A 62 -9.44 4.76 16.10
N ALA A 63 -8.17 4.61 15.74
CA ALA A 63 -7.10 4.48 16.73
C ALA A 63 -6.93 5.75 17.58
N ALA A 64 -6.87 6.93 16.95
CA ALA A 64 -6.67 8.19 17.64
C ALA A 64 -7.79 8.51 18.62
N ARG A 65 -9.06 8.31 18.23
CA ARG A 65 -10.20 8.54 19.13
C ARG A 65 -10.21 7.55 20.29
N TRP A 66 -9.93 6.28 20.05
CA TRP A 66 -9.85 5.29 21.12
C TRP A 66 -8.74 5.62 22.12
N ILE A 67 -7.57 6.02 21.62
CA ILE A 67 -6.42 6.46 22.43
C ILE A 67 -6.76 7.73 23.21
N ALA A 68 -7.40 8.72 22.57
CA ALA A 68 -7.82 9.95 23.22
C ALA A 68 -8.66 9.63 24.47
N GLN A 69 -9.70 8.80 24.31
CA GLN A 69 -10.66 8.47 25.39
C GLN A 69 -10.09 7.54 26.47
N ASN A 70 -9.28 6.54 26.10
CA ASN A 70 -8.92 5.45 27.01
C ASN A 70 -7.48 5.53 27.55
N ILE A 71 -6.62 6.31 26.91
CA ILE A 71 -5.19 6.39 27.22
C ILE A 71 -4.81 7.82 27.59
N LEU A 72 -4.97 8.75 26.64
CA LEU A 72 -4.50 10.12 26.79
C LEU A 72 -5.29 10.90 27.85
N ASP A 73 -6.63 10.77 27.85
CA ASP A 73 -7.54 11.35 28.85
C ASP A 73 -7.22 10.85 30.27
N LYS A 74 -6.70 9.61 30.40
CA LYS A 74 -6.28 9.00 31.67
C LYS A 74 -4.88 9.40 32.13
N GLY A 75 -4.25 10.36 31.45
CA GLY A 75 -2.91 10.83 31.80
C GLY A 75 -1.76 9.91 31.34
N ILE A 76 -2.05 8.88 30.54
CA ILE A 76 -1.01 7.97 30.05
C ILE A 76 -0.31 8.59 28.84
N LYS A 77 1.02 8.56 28.85
CA LYS A 77 1.86 9.10 27.77
C LYS A 77 1.73 8.29 26.49
N VAL A 78 1.63 8.98 25.37
CA VAL A 78 1.46 8.36 24.04
C VAL A 78 2.63 8.71 23.13
N LEU A 79 3.30 7.70 22.58
CA LEU A 79 4.30 7.88 21.51
C LEU A 79 3.72 7.36 20.20
N TRP A 80 3.44 8.26 19.26
CA TRP A 80 2.94 7.93 17.93
C TRP A 80 4.07 7.95 16.91
N LEU A 81 4.45 6.78 16.42
CA LEU A 81 5.51 6.61 15.42
C LEU A 81 4.93 6.42 14.02
N ALA A 82 5.51 7.14 13.07
CA ALA A 82 5.31 6.90 11.64
C ALA A 82 6.63 7.08 10.89
N HIS A 83 6.74 6.55 9.69
CA HIS A 83 7.93 6.68 8.84
C HIS A 83 7.85 7.89 7.88
N ARG A 84 6.68 8.53 7.75
CA ARG A 84 6.44 9.74 6.95
C ARG A 84 6.07 10.93 7.81
N HIS A 85 6.51 12.11 7.39
CA HIS A 85 6.19 13.37 8.05
C HIS A 85 4.69 13.70 7.96
N GLU A 86 4.08 13.41 6.81
CA GLU A 86 2.68 13.68 6.51
C GLU A 86 1.72 12.87 7.39
N LEU A 87 2.08 11.61 7.69
CA LEU A 87 1.32 10.75 8.62
C LEU A 87 1.33 11.32 10.04
N LEU A 88 2.46 11.87 10.48
CA LEU A 88 2.58 12.49 11.79
C LEU A 88 1.75 13.79 11.87
N GLU A 89 1.81 14.63 10.83
CA GLU A 89 0.99 15.83 10.72
C GLU A 89 -0.52 15.49 10.73
N GLN A 90 -0.92 14.45 10.00
CA GLN A 90 -2.30 13.97 9.97
C GLN A 90 -2.77 13.46 11.35
N ALA A 91 -1.92 12.70 12.05
CA ALA A 91 -2.22 12.23 13.39
C ALA A 91 -2.37 13.42 14.36
N LYS A 92 -1.40 14.34 14.39
CA LYS A 92 -1.46 15.57 15.21
C LYS A 92 -2.74 16.36 14.94
N LYS A 93 -3.07 16.58 13.66
CA LYS A 93 -4.28 17.30 13.23
C LYS A 93 -5.55 16.62 13.75
N THR A 94 -5.58 15.29 13.70
CA THR A 94 -6.71 14.51 14.21
C THR A 94 -6.90 14.74 15.71
N PHE A 95 -5.83 14.66 16.51
CA PHE A 95 -5.94 14.92 17.96
C PHE A 95 -6.32 16.38 18.26
N ALA A 96 -5.66 17.35 17.63
CA ALA A 96 -5.81 18.77 17.95
C ALA A 96 -7.13 19.37 17.46
N GLU A 97 -7.55 19.06 16.22
CA GLU A 97 -8.69 19.73 15.59
C GLU A 97 -9.99 18.92 15.65
N LYS A 98 -9.89 17.58 15.69
CA LYS A 98 -11.05 16.69 15.58
C LYS A 98 -11.46 16.04 16.90
N LEU A 99 -10.51 15.78 17.79
CA LEU A 99 -10.76 14.97 18.98
C LEU A 99 -10.79 15.77 20.29
N ALA A 100 -10.29 17.01 20.30
CA ALA A 100 -10.17 17.83 21.51
C ALA A 100 -11.51 18.45 21.95
N PHE A 101 -12.51 17.61 22.22
CA PHE A 101 -13.85 17.99 22.67
C PHE A 101 -14.26 17.21 23.91
N LYS A 102 -15.18 17.75 24.69
CA LYS A 102 -15.58 17.20 26.00
C LYS A 102 -16.31 15.87 25.93
N ASP A 103 -16.96 15.56 24.80
CA ASP A 103 -17.55 14.25 24.54
C ASP A 103 -16.48 13.14 24.37
N ILE A 104 -15.23 13.52 24.10
CA ILE A 104 -14.09 12.62 23.93
C ILE A 104 -13.17 12.66 25.16
N PHE A 105 -12.73 13.84 25.57
CA PHE A 105 -11.91 14.03 26.77
C PHE A 105 -12.80 14.37 27.96
N LYS A 106 -12.98 13.39 28.86
CA LYS A 106 -13.88 13.55 30.01
C LYS A 106 -13.17 14.08 31.25
N GLU A 107 -11.88 13.74 31.41
CA GLU A 107 -11.07 14.08 32.58
C GLU A 107 -10.13 15.25 32.30
N LYS A 108 -9.49 15.29 31.13
CA LYS A 108 -8.57 16.36 30.76
C LYS A 108 -9.29 17.56 30.15
N SER A 109 -8.94 18.76 30.62
CA SER A 109 -9.33 20.03 29.99
C SER A 109 -8.31 20.52 28.96
N GLN A 110 -7.11 19.95 28.95
CA GLN A 110 -6.05 20.26 27.99
C GLN A 110 -5.04 19.12 27.92
N PHE A 111 -4.26 19.07 26.83
CA PHE A 111 -3.11 18.18 26.71
C PHE A 111 -1.98 18.82 25.89
N ASN A 112 -0.75 18.46 26.21
CA ASN A 112 0.46 18.93 25.54
C ASN A 112 0.90 17.96 24.44
N TYR A 113 1.30 18.48 23.28
CA TYR A 113 1.80 17.68 22.18
C TYR A 113 3.15 18.18 21.65
N ARG A 114 3.91 17.27 21.04
CA ARG A 114 5.13 17.58 20.28
C ARG A 114 5.27 16.75 19.02
N LEU A 115 5.69 17.37 17.93
CA LEU A 115 5.92 16.77 16.62
C LEU A 115 7.41 16.81 16.24
N ILE A 116 8.05 15.64 16.19
CA ILE A 116 9.50 15.48 16.02
C ILE A 116 9.80 14.77 14.71
N SER A 117 10.56 15.42 13.83
CA SER A 117 10.99 14.82 12.58
C SER A 117 12.20 15.55 12.00
N GLY A 118 12.76 15.07 10.88
CA GLY A 118 13.86 15.77 10.20
C GLY A 118 13.53 17.18 9.70
N ILE A 119 12.25 17.58 9.66
CA ILE A 119 11.80 18.91 9.22
C ILE A 119 10.92 19.65 10.25
N HIS A 120 10.60 19.01 11.38
CA HIS A 120 9.71 19.56 12.41
C HIS A 120 10.53 20.00 13.63
N ASP A 121 10.23 19.47 14.82
CA ASP A 121 11.01 19.70 16.02
C ASP A 121 12.11 18.64 16.23
N MET A 122 13.06 18.93 17.11
CA MET A 122 14.18 18.04 17.46
C MET A 122 13.95 17.35 18.81
N ALA A 123 14.53 16.15 18.98
CA ALA A 123 14.41 15.37 20.21
C ALA A 123 14.94 16.09 21.46
N VAL A 124 15.89 17.02 21.31
CA VAL A 124 16.40 17.84 22.43
C VAL A 124 15.31 18.69 23.11
N ASN A 125 14.27 19.04 22.36
CA ASN A 125 13.18 19.88 22.85
C ASN A 125 12.08 19.08 23.57
N ILE A 126 12.20 17.76 23.67
CA ILE A 126 11.27 16.92 24.41
C ILE A 126 11.20 17.36 25.89
N LYS A 127 9.99 17.64 26.36
CA LYS A 127 9.73 18.11 27.73
C LYS A 127 9.05 17.04 28.58
N PRO A 128 9.22 17.07 29.92
CA PRO A 128 8.58 16.10 30.82
C PRO A 128 7.05 16.13 30.80
N ASP A 129 6.45 17.29 30.50
CA ASP A 129 5.02 17.54 30.50
C ASP A 129 4.35 17.35 29.13
N ASP A 130 5.08 16.93 28.09
CA ASP A 130 4.47 16.49 26.84
C ASP A 130 3.56 15.27 27.13
N ASP A 131 2.29 15.27 26.72
CA ASP A 131 1.38 14.12 26.90
C ASP A 131 1.46 13.16 25.71
N ILE A 132 1.57 13.71 24.50
CA ILE A 132 1.66 12.95 23.25
C ILE A 132 2.83 13.45 22.37
N ILE A 133 3.68 12.52 21.95
CA ILE A 133 4.77 12.79 21.02
C ILE A 133 4.49 12.08 19.70
N PHE A 134 4.38 12.84 18.61
CA PHE A 134 4.37 12.34 17.24
C PHE A 134 5.81 12.37 16.73
N SER A 135 6.39 11.22 16.37
CA SER A 135 7.81 11.18 15.99
C SER A 135 8.10 10.28 14.81
N SER A 136 9.03 10.72 13.96
CA SER A 136 9.62 9.83 12.97
C SER A 136 10.54 8.82 13.67
N LYS A 137 10.52 7.56 13.22
CA LYS A 137 11.42 6.52 13.76
C LYS A 137 12.90 6.95 13.72
N ASP A 138 13.30 7.70 12.69
CA ASP A 138 14.69 8.07 12.44
C ASP A 138 15.15 9.19 13.38
N SER A 139 14.25 10.07 13.80
CA SER A 139 14.52 11.13 14.77
C SER A 139 14.78 10.64 16.19
N LEU A 140 14.47 9.37 16.49
CA LEU A 140 14.71 8.74 17.79
C LEU A 140 15.74 7.61 17.73
N ARG A 141 16.43 7.42 16.59
CA ARG A 141 17.34 6.28 16.35
C ARG A 141 18.63 6.37 17.17
N SER A 142 19.22 7.55 17.27
CA SER A 142 20.54 7.74 17.90
C SER A 142 20.45 7.63 19.42
N ASP A 143 21.55 7.24 20.08
CA ASP A 143 21.60 7.17 21.54
C ASP A 143 21.41 8.53 22.20
N ARG A 144 21.91 9.60 21.58
CA ARG A 144 21.67 10.98 21.99
C ARG A 144 20.19 11.33 21.93
N SER A 145 19.53 11.14 20.78
CA SER A 145 18.11 11.46 20.60
C SER A 145 17.20 10.62 21.50
N PHE A 146 17.47 9.32 21.63
CA PHE A 146 16.74 8.47 22.57
C PHE A 146 17.03 8.86 24.02
N GLY A 147 18.24 9.36 24.31
CA GLY A 147 18.62 9.90 25.60
C GLY A 147 17.70 11.03 26.06
N PHE A 148 17.35 11.96 25.18
CA PHE A 148 16.37 13.01 25.51
C PHE A 148 14.98 12.45 25.79
N LEU A 149 14.50 11.50 24.98
CA LEU A 149 13.23 10.82 25.22
C LEU A 149 13.23 10.09 26.57
N LYS A 150 14.28 9.32 26.86
CA LYS A 150 14.42 8.55 28.09
C LYS A 150 14.55 9.45 29.31
N ASN A 151 15.49 10.39 29.28
CA ASN A 151 15.90 11.16 30.47
C ASN A 151 14.94 12.31 30.79
N ASN A 152 14.29 12.90 29.78
CA ASN A 152 13.36 14.01 30.00
C ASN A 152 11.92 13.51 30.11
N TRP A 153 11.49 12.60 29.23
CA TRP A 153 10.08 12.26 29.09
C TRP A 153 9.68 10.98 29.81
N LEU A 154 10.47 9.91 29.70
CA LEU A 154 10.16 8.62 30.34
C LEU A 154 10.63 8.54 31.79
N LYS A 155 11.50 9.45 32.23
CA LYS A 155 12.03 9.45 33.60
C LYS A 155 10.89 9.62 34.62
N GLY A 156 10.71 8.61 35.48
CA GLY A 156 9.66 8.59 36.48
C GLY A 156 8.25 8.29 35.95
N ASN A 157 8.12 7.91 34.67
CA ASN A 157 6.87 7.47 34.07
C ASN A 157 6.90 5.95 33.86
N ASP A 158 6.05 5.24 34.59
CA ASP A 158 6.03 3.77 34.56
C ASP A 158 5.14 3.20 33.45
N GLU A 159 4.39 4.05 32.73
CA GLU A 159 3.40 3.63 31.73
C GLU A 159 3.53 4.41 30.42
N LEU A 160 3.54 3.67 29.30
CA LEU A 160 3.67 4.22 27.95
C LEU A 160 2.77 3.43 26.98
N PHE A 161 2.08 4.18 26.12
CA PHE A 161 1.36 3.63 24.99
C PHE A 161 2.07 3.98 23.67
N LEU A 162 2.58 2.97 22.98
CA LEU A 162 3.23 3.13 21.67
C LEU A 162 2.24 2.84 20.54
N VAL A 163 2.16 3.75 19.58
CA VAL A 163 1.45 3.53 18.31
C VAL A 163 2.47 3.44 17.20
N ILE A 164 2.34 2.42 16.35
CA ILE A 164 3.13 2.33 15.12
C ILE A 164 2.16 2.40 13.94
N ASP A 165 2.10 3.57 13.30
CA ASP A 165 1.34 3.72 12.06
C ASP A 165 2.12 3.11 10.89
N GLU A 166 1.39 2.46 9.98
CA GLU A 166 1.96 1.60 8.94
C GLU A 166 2.88 0.51 9.52
N ALA A 167 2.33 -0.23 10.48
CA ALA A 167 2.99 -1.27 11.26
C ALA A 167 3.61 -2.41 10.43
N HIS A 168 3.26 -2.54 9.14
CA HIS A 168 3.96 -3.45 8.23
C HIS A 168 5.44 -3.09 8.03
N HIS A 169 5.89 -1.91 8.45
CA HIS A 169 7.30 -1.52 8.51
C HIS A 169 8.01 -1.89 9.83
N ALA A 170 7.26 -2.31 10.85
CA ALA A 170 7.80 -2.66 12.17
C ALA A 170 8.89 -3.76 12.18
N PRO A 171 8.91 -4.75 11.25
CA PRO A 171 9.99 -5.74 11.17
C PRO A 171 11.40 -5.17 10.93
N ALA A 172 11.50 -3.94 10.41
CA ALA A 172 12.78 -3.29 10.15
C ALA A 172 13.62 -3.16 11.43
N LYS A 173 14.93 -3.41 11.31
CA LYS A 173 15.90 -3.39 12.43
C LYS A 173 15.84 -2.09 13.25
N THR A 174 15.57 -0.96 12.60
CA THR A 174 15.43 0.35 13.27
C THR A 174 14.22 0.41 14.21
N TYR A 175 13.07 -0.11 13.77
CA TYR A 175 11.87 -0.16 14.61
C TYR A 175 12.07 -1.12 15.77
N ARG A 176 12.58 -2.33 15.50
CA ARG A 176 12.83 -3.35 16.54
C ARG A 176 13.72 -2.83 17.66
N LYS A 177 14.87 -2.23 17.33
CA LYS A 177 15.76 -1.62 18.33
C LYS A 177 15.07 -0.55 19.16
N LEU A 178 14.25 0.29 18.55
CA LEU A 178 13.53 1.34 19.28
C LEU A 178 12.47 0.74 20.22
N ILE A 179 11.69 -0.24 19.75
CA ILE A 179 10.68 -0.95 20.55
C ILE A 179 11.34 -1.66 21.74
N GLU A 180 12.42 -2.41 21.50
CA GLU A 180 13.18 -3.12 22.55
C GLU A 180 13.71 -2.14 23.60
N ARG A 181 14.22 -0.98 23.18
CA ARG A 181 14.67 0.07 24.11
C ARG A 181 13.51 0.66 24.92
N LEU A 182 12.35 0.91 24.31
CA LEU A 182 11.19 1.44 25.03
C LEU A 182 10.67 0.44 26.06
N GLU A 183 10.49 -0.82 25.65
CA GLU A 183 10.03 -1.91 26.52
C GLU A 183 11.00 -2.15 27.70
N ALA A 184 12.31 -2.06 27.48
CA ALA A 184 13.30 -2.21 28.54
C ALA A 184 13.32 -1.04 29.55
N ASN A 185 12.77 0.13 29.19
CA ASN A 185 12.78 1.32 30.05
C ASN A 185 11.41 1.67 30.65
N VAL A 186 10.32 0.98 30.26
CA VAL A 186 8.96 1.26 30.74
C VAL A 186 8.28 -0.02 31.22
N PRO A 187 8.00 -0.18 32.53
CA PRO A 187 7.38 -1.39 33.08
C PRO A 187 6.00 -1.72 32.52
N LYS A 188 5.11 -0.72 32.41
CA LYS A 188 3.75 -0.87 31.87
C LYS A 188 3.73 -0.44 30.40
N PHE A 189 4.33 -1.26 29.56
CA PHE A 189 4.42 -1.00 28.13
C PHE A 189 3.23 -1.60 27.36
N ARG A 190 2.53 -0.79 26.56
CA ARG A 190 1.49 -1.25 25.63
C ARG A 190 1.76 -0.69 24.24
N MET A 191 1.47 -1.48 23.22
CA MET A 191 1.73 -1.15 21.83
C MET A 191 0.55 -1.55 20.93
N LEU A 192 0.17 -0.65 20.03
CA LEU A 192 -0.81 -0.88 18.98
C LEU A 192 -0.19 -0.58 17.61
N GLY A 193 -0.12 -1.59 16.75
CA GLY A 193 0.23 -1.40 15.34
C GLY A 193 -1.00 -1.10 14.51
N LEU A 194 -0.91 -0.15 13.58
CA LEU A 194 -1.97 0.16 12.62
C LEU A 194 -1.52 -0.26 11.23
N THR A 195 -2.29 -1.10 10.53
CA THR A 195 -1.98 -1.45 9.14
C THR A 195 -3.24 -1.75 8.34
N ALA A 196 -3.15 -1.58 7.02
CA ALA A 196 -4.18 -2.08 6.10
C ALA A 196 -3.94 -3.55 5.71
N THR A 197 -2.71 -4.05 5.86
CA THR A 197 -2.28 -5.36 5.38
C THR A 197 -1.51 -6.12 6.46
N PRO A 198 -2.04 -7.24 6.97
CA PRO A 198 -1.40 -7.95 8.08
C PRO A 198 -0.16 -8.78 7.69
N ILE A 199 0.06 -9.07 6.40
CA ILE A 199 1.10 -9.99 5.92
C ILE A 199 2.08 -9.26 5.00
N ARG A 200 3.40 -9.45 5.21
CA ARG A 200 4.45 -9.09 4.24
C ARG A 200 4.70 -10.27 3.30
N THR A 201 4.72 -9.99 2.00
CA THR A 201 4.87 -10.97 0.90
C THR A 201 6.30 -11.51 0.72
N ALA A 202 7.29 -11.03 1.49
CA ALA A 202 8.67 -11.45 1.38
C ALA A 202 8.95 -12.71 2.23
N LYS A 203 9.33 -13.82 1.57
CA LYS A 203 9.65 -15.14 2.16
C LYS A 203 10.65 -15.11 3.33
N SER A 204 11.51 -14.08 3.42
CA SER A 204 12.51 -13.94 4.48
C SER A 204 11.97 -13.30 5.78
N GLU A 205 10.77 -12.71 5.74
CA GLU A 205 10.18 -11.96 6.86
C GLU A 205 8.82 -12.52 7.32
N GLU A 206 8.40 -13.64 6.72
CA GLU A 206 7.19 -14.36 7.10
C GLU A 206 7.25 -14.77 8.58
N GLY A 207 6.22 -14.43 9.36
CA GLY A 207 6.16 -14.66 10.80
C GLY A 207 6.82 -13.60 11.71
N TYR A 208 7.56 -12.60 11.18
CA TYR A 208 8.15 -11.55 12.03
C TYR A 208 7.12 -10.56 12.60
N MET A 209 6.05 -10.28 11.86
CA MET A 209 4.93 -9.49 12.38
C MET A 209 4.32 -10.15 13.62
N ALA A 210 4.12 -11.47 13.60
CA ALA A 210 3.62 -12.23 14.75
C ALA A 210 4.60 -12.24 15.94
N LYS A 211 5.92 -12.14 15.69
CA LYS A 211 6.94 -12.01 16.74
C LYS A 211 6.93 -10.63 17.41
N ILE A 212 6.60 -9.57 16.68
CA ILE A 212 6.53 -8.20 17.22
C ILE A 212 5.17 -7.95 17.89
N PHE A 213 4.08 -8.39 17.27
CA PHE A 213 2.72 -8.25 17.76
C PHE A 213 2.25 -9.58 18.37
N THR A 214 2.74 -9.85 19.57
CA THR A 214 2.52 -11.12 20.29
C THR A 214 1.07 -11.35 20.75
N ASP A 215 0.24 -10.31 20.76
CA ASP A 215 -1.17 -10.37 21.13
C ASP A 215 -2.11 -10.48 19.92
N ASP A 216 -1.54 -10.73 18.72
CA ASP A 216 -2.25 -10.95 17.47
C ASP A 216 -3.16 -9.77 17.05
N MET A 217 -4.05 -10.00 16.09
CA MET A 217 -4.97 -8.99 15.56
C MET A 217 -6.10 -8.69 16.54
N VAL A 218 -6.13 -7.45 17.04
CA VAL A 218 -7.18 -6.95 17.94
C VAL A 218 -8.52 -6.86 17.23
N TYR A 219 -8.49 -6.31 16.01
CA TYR A 219 -9.66 -6.18 15.14
C TYR A 219 -9.23 -6.20 13.67
N LYS A 220 -10.03 -6.86 12.84
CA LYS A 220 -9.93 -6.88 11.39
C LYS A 220 -11.35 -6.84 10.82
N ILE A 221 -11.54 -6.05 9.77
CA ILE A 221 -12.75 -6.06 8.94
C ILE A 221 -12.40 -6.33 7.49
N ASP A 222 -13.30 -7.02 6.79
CA ASP A 222 -13.18 -7.27 5.36
C ASP A 222 -13.62 -6.06 4.52
N LEU A 223 -13.07 -5.96 3.30
CA LEU A 223 -13.36 -4.88 2.38
C LEU A 223 -14.83 -4.85 1.95
N ARG A 224 -15.46 -6.01 1.71
CA ARG A 224 -16.88 -6.08 1.25
C ARG A 224 -17.83 -5.49 2.26
N SER A 225 -17.62 -5.75 3.55
CA SER A 225 -18.43 -5.19 4.62
C SER A 225 -18.40 -3.66 4.59
N LEU A 226 -17.24 -3.07 4.33
CA LEU A 226 -17.12 -1.60 4.21
C LEU A 226 -17.76 -1.06 2.92
N ILE A 227 -17.69 -1.79 1.81
CA ILE A 227 -18.31 -1.41 0.53
C ILE A 227 -19.83 -1.49 0.60
N ARG A 228 -20.38 -2.59 1.16
CA ARG A 228 -21.82 -2.75 1.42
C ARG A 228 -22.37 -1.65 2.33
N GLN A 229 -21.55 -1.17 3.26
CA GLN A 229 -21.93 -0.07 4.15
C GLN A 229 -21.81 1.31 3.49
N GLY A 230 -21.25 1.42 2.28
CA GLY A 230 -20.99 2.67 1.55
C GLY A 230 -19.81 3.47 2.11
N ILE A 231 -18.98 2.84 2.95
CA ILE A 231 -17.79 3.45 3.58
C ILE A 231 -16.59 3.39 2.62
N LEU A 232 -16.52 2.33 1.81
CA LEU A 232 -15.62 2.22 0.67
C LEU A 232 -16.41 2.22 -0.65
N SER A 233 -15.76 2.65 -1.72
CA SER A 233 -16.31 2.64 -3.08
C SER A 233 -16.30 1.24 -3.69
N GLU A 234 -17.16 1.01 -4.68
CA GLU A 234 -17.12 -0.19 -5.50
C GLU A 234 -15.97 -0.09 -6.52
N PRO A 235 -14.99 -1.01 -6.50
CA PRO A 235 -13.86 -0.96 -7.42
C PRO A 235 -14.23 -1.52 -8.80
N ASN A 236 -13.90 -0.77 -9.84
CA ASN A 236 -13.95 -1.17 -11.24
C ASN A 236 -12.51 -1.37 -11.74
N PHE A 237 -12.15 -2.61 -12.08
CA PHE A 237 -10.82 -2.95 -12.57
C PHE A 237 -10.78 -2.88 -14.10
N GLU A 238 -9.78 -2.18 -14.64
CA GLU A 238 -9.55 -2.08 -16.08
C GLU A 238 -8.08 -2.38 -16.38
N GLU A 239 -7.86 -3.31 -17.32
CA GLU A 239 -6.53 -3.64 -17.82
C GLU A 239 -6.35 -3.06 -19.23
N VAL A 240 -5.25 -2.35 -19.44
CA VAL A 240 -4.88 -1.71 -20.70
C VAL A 240 -3.54 -2.26 -21.14
N GLU A 241 -3.56 -3.14 -22.14
CA GLU A 241 -2.35 -3.66 -22.79
C GLU A 241 -1.67 -2.54 -23.58
N THR A 242 -0.41 -2.24 -23.25
CA THR A 242 0.36 -1.20 -23.94
C THR A 242 0.97 -1.68 -25.25
N GLY A 243 1.08 -2.99 -25.44
CA GLY A 243 1.76 -3.61 -26.58
C GLY A 243 3.28 -3.42 -26.61
N VAL A 244 3.86 -2.80 -25.57
CA VAL A 244 5.30 -2.54 -25.48
C VAL A 244 6.01 -3.74 -24.87
N ASP A 245 6.90 -4.35 -25.66
CA ASP A 245 7.77 -5.45 -25.21
C ASP A 245 9.05 -4.92 -24.59
N LEU A 246 9.07 -4.83 -23.26
CA LEU A 246 10.22 -4.35 -22.49
C LEU A 246 11.29 -5.43 -22.29
N THR A 247 11.03 -6.69 -22.66
CA THR A 247 11.97 -7.80 -22.41
C THR A 247 13.12 -7.87 -23.41
N LYS A 248 12.93 -7.32 -24.61
CA LYS A 248 13.99 -7.19 -25.63
C LYS A 248 15.13 -6.30 -25.18
N ASP A 249 14.85 -5.38 -24.25
CA ASP A 249 15.77 -4.39 -23.75
C ASP A 249 16.45 -4.78 -22.43
N LEU A 250 16.09 -5.94 -21.86
CA LEU A 250 16.57 -6.44 -20.59
C LEU A 250 17.48 -7.65 -20.79
N ASP A 251 18.66 -7.62 -20.16
CA ASP A 251 19.52 -8.79 -20.10
C ASP A 251 19.05 -9.81 -19.05
N GLU A 252 19.57 -11.03 -19.12
CA GLU A 252 19.19 -12.12 -18.20
C GLU A 252 19.51 -11.81 -16.73
N GLU A 253 20.49 -10.95 -16.45
CA GLU A 253 20.83 -10.54 -15.09
C GLU A 253 19.81 -9.54 -14.54
N GLN A 254 19.37 -8.60 -15.37
CA GLN A 254 18.31 -7.65 -15.05
C GLN A 254 16.97 -8.36 -14.83
N ILE A 255 16.62 -9.33 -15.69
CA ILE A 255 15.42 -10.17 -15.51
C ILE A 255 15.51 -10.96 -14.19
N ARG A 256 16.68 -11.53 -13.87
CA ARG A 256 16.87 -12.26 -12.61
C ARG A 256 16.71 -11.35 -11.39
N LYS A 257 17.29 -10.15 -11.40
CA LYS A 257 17.11 -9.15 -10.33
C LYS A 257 15.64 -8.77 -10.15
N ILE A 258 14.94 -8.48 -11.25
CA ILE A 258 13.51 -8.19 -11.20
C ILE A 258 12.73 -9.35 -10.54
N ASN A 259 13.07 -10.60 -10.85
CA ASN A 259 12.41 -11.77 -10.25
C ASN A 259 12.79 -12.07 -8.79
N GLU A 260 13.96 -11.62 -8.34
CA GLU A 260 14.44 -11.78 -6.95
C GLU A 260 13.82 -10.74 -5.98
N GLY A 261 12.88 -9.91 -6.45
CA GLY A 261 12.17 -8.92 -5.63
C GLY A 261 12.91 -7.59 -5.45
N PHE A 262 13.89 -7.32 -6.30
CA PHE A 262 14.62 -6.06 -6.34
C PHE A 262 13.74 -4.96 -6.95
N ASP A 263 13.52 -3.87 -6.20
CA ASP A 263 12.66 -2.73 -6.53
C ASP A 263 12.97 -2.14 -7.93
N LEU A 264 12.01 -1.50 -8.58
CA LEU A 264 12.24 -0.85 -9.89
C LEU A 264 13.36 0.18 -9.86
N GLU A 265 13.67 0.76 -8.69
CA GLU A 265 14.83 1.65 -8.49
C GLU A 265 16.18 0.95 -8.73
N SER A 266 16.21 -0.38 -8.71
CA SER A 266 17.39 -1.20 -9.01
C SER A 266 17.44 -1.71 -10.46
N ILE A 267 16.34 -1.56 -11.20
CA ILE A 267 16.39 -1.65 -12.66
C ILE A 267 17.20 -0.44 -13.10
N GLY A 268 18.36 -0.68 -13.71
CA GLY A 268 19.30 0.38 -14.07
C GLY A 268 18.62 1.56 -14.76
N THR A 269 19.20 2.75 -14.59
CA THR A 269 18.73 4.03 -15.15
C THR A 269 18.29 3.95 -16.61
N ASP A 270 18.87 3.02 -17.38
CA ASP A 270 18.61 2.84 -18.80
C ASP A 270 17.22 2.29 -19.13
N VAL A 271 16.67 1.36 -18.34
CA VAL A 271 15.33 0.78 -18.62
C VAL A 271 14.24 1.74 -18.19
N ALA A 272 14.41 2.34 -17.01
CA ALA A 272 13.49 3.35 -16.51
C ALA A 272 13.44 4.57 -17.45
N LYS A 273 14.59 4.95 -18.01
CA LYS A 273 14.68 5.96 -19.07
C LYS A 273 13.99 5.53 -20.36
N LYS A 274 14.18 4.28 -20.82
CA LYS A 274 13.47 3.76 -22.00
C LYS A 274 11.95 3.74 -21.83
N ILE A 275 11.43 3.38 -20.66
CA ILE A 275 9.99 3.45 -20.36
C ILE A 275 9.51 4.91 -20.38
N ALA A 276 10.29 5.83 -19.82
CA ALA A 276 10.00 7.26 -19.85
C ALA A 276 10.04 7.85 -21.27
N ASP A 277 10.96 7.39 -22.12
CA ASP A 277 11.15 7.86 -23.50
C ASP A 277 10.18 7.17 -24.51
N ASN A 278 9.40 6.19 -24.06
CA ASN A 278 8.42 5.52 -24.92
C ASN A 278 7.17 6.39 -25.13
N ASN A 279 7.20 7.19 -26.20
CA ASN A 279 6.12 8.09 -26.55
C ASN A 279 4.80 7.35 -26.84
N GLU A 280 4.83 6.17 -27.46
CA GLU A 280 3.62 5.40 -27.78
C GLU A 280 2.89 5.00 -26.50
N ARG A 281 3.63 4.47 -25.52
CA ARG A 281 3.11 4.11 -24.19
C ARG A 281 2.56 5.31 -23.44
N ASN A 282 3.32 6.40 -23.36
CA ASN A 282 2.90 7.58 -22.61
C ASN A 282 1.68 8.26 -23.26
N ASN A 283 1.64 8.30 -24.60
CA ASN A 283 0.48 8.80 -25.32
C ASN A 283 -0.75 7.91 -25.07
N LEU A 284 -0.59 6.58 -25.03
CA LEU A 284 -1.70 5.69 -24.68
C LEU A 284 -2.26 5.98 -23.28
N ILE A 285 -1.39 6.19 -22.28
CA ILE A 285 -1.80 6.54 -20.92
C ILE A 285 -2.62 7.85 -20.91
N VAL A 286 -2.10 8.88 -21.56
CA VAL A 286 -2.73 10.21 -21.62
C VAL A 286 -4.03 10.17 -22.43
N SER A 287 -4.03 9.55 -23.61
CA SER A 287 -5.22 9.38 -24.44
C SER A 287 -6.29 8.54 -23.75
N ARG A 288 -5.91 7.51 -22.97
CA ARG A 288 -6.87 6.71 -22.20
C ARG A 288 -7.60 7.58 -21.20
N TYR A 289 -6.88 8.46 -20.49
CA TYR A 289 -7.50 9.42 -19.58
C TYR A 289 -8.42 10.39 -20.32
N ILE A 290 -7.93 11.03 -21.38
CA ILE A 290 -8.69 12.04 -22.14
C ILE A 290 -9.99 11.46 -22.70
N ASN A 291 -9.92 10.28 -23.31
CA ASN A 291 -11.07 9.63 -23.93
C ASN A 291 -12.14 9.17 -22.91
N ASN A 292 -11.80 9.15 -21.62
CA ASN A 292 -12.67 8.68 -20.54
C ASN A 292 -12.65 9.68 -19.36
N LYS A 293 -12.40 10.97 -19.62
CA LYS A 293 -12.17 11.97 -18.58
C LYS A 293 -13.35 12.08 -17.61
N GLU A 294 -14.57 12.07 -18.14
CA GLU A 294 -15.82 12.12 -17.35
C GLU A 294 -15.98 10.89 -16.46
N LYS A 295 -15.55 9.73 -16.93
CA LYS A 295 -15.60 8.47 -16.17
C LYS A 295 -14.53 8.41 -15.08
N TYR A 296 -13.30 8.82 -15.38
CA TYR A 296 -12.17 8.69 -14.47
C TYR A 296 -12.02 9.84 -13.49
N GLY A 297 -12.60 11.01 -13.79
CA GLY A 297 -12.59 12.20 -12.94
C GLY A 297 -11.19 12.56 -12.43
N LYS A 298 -11.11 12.91 -11.15
CA LYS A 298 -9.84 13.16 -10.47
C LYS A 298 -9.00 11.89 -10.37
N THR A 299 -7.79 11.96 -10.89
CA THR A 299 -6.93 10.78 -11.09
C THR A 299 -5.58 10.93 -10.41
N ILE A 300 -5.15 9.88 -9.70
CA ILE A 300 -3.77 9.74 -9.24
C ILE A 300 -3.02 8.77 -10.18
N VAL A 301 -1.88 9.22 -10.72
CA VAL A 301 -1.04 8.40 -11.61
C VAL A 301 0.22 7.96 -10.88
N PHE A 302 0.35 6.65 -10.66
CA PHE A 302 1.57 6.05 -10.10
C PHE A 302 2.56 5.76 -11.23
N ALA A 303 3.54 6.65 -11.38
CA ALA A 303 4.57 6.61 -12.41
C ALA A 303 5.79 5.76 -11.98
N VAL A 304 6.64 5.43 -12.96
CA VAL A 304 7.80 4.55 -12.78
C VAL A 304 8.99 5.27 -12.13
N ASN A 305 9.37 6.42 -12.66
CA ASN A 305 10.54 7.20 -12.23
C ASN A 305 10.32 8.71 -12.46
N LYS A 306 11.31 9.51 -12.07
CA LYS A 306 11.25 10.98 -12.15
C LYS A 306 11.11 11.48 -13.59
N GLU A 307 11.81 10.86 -14.53
CA GLU A 307 11.74 11.20 -15.94
C GLU A 307 10.35 10.94 -16.52
N ASN A 308 9.73 9.79 -16.19
CA ASN A 308 8.39 9.44 -16.63
C ASN A 308 7.33 10.39 -16.05
N VAL A 309 7.50 10.81 -14.78
CA VAL A 309 6.63 11.82 -14.17
C VAL A 309 6.65 13.14 -14.95
N ILE A 310 7.85 13.63 -15.28
CA ILE A 310 8.01 14.88 -16.02
C ILE A 310 7.41 14.74 -17.43
N ALA A 311 7.66 13.62 -18.10
CA ALA A 311 7.15 13.34 -19.44
C ALA A 311 5.61 13.26 -19.46
N LEU A 312 5.00 12.48 -18.56
CA LEU A 312 3.55 12.38 -18.45
C LEU A 312 2.92 13.73 -18.10
N ASN A 313 3.49 14.46 -17.14
CA ASN A 313 2.98 15.78 -16.77
C ASN A 313 2.96 16.75 -17.95
N LYS A 314 4.05 16.76 -18.73
CA LYS A 314 4.15 17.58 -19.93
C LYS A 314 3.08 17.18 -20.95
N LEU A 315 2.93 15.88 -21.22
CA LEU A 315 1.95 15.39 -22.19
C LEU A 315 0.50 15.67 -21.76
N PHE A 316 0.16 15.49 -20.49
CA PHE A 316 -1.16 15.86 -19.98
C PHE A 316 -1.45 17.36 -20.17
N ASN A 317 -0.50 18.23 -19.79
CA ASN A 317 -0.65 19.67 -19.95
C ASN A 317 -0.73 20.10 -21.43
N GLU A 318 0.08 19.51 -22.33
CA GLU A 318 0.04 19.78 -23.77
C GLU A 318 -1.29 19.39 -24.41
N ASN A 319 -1.98 18.39 -23.85
CA ASN A 319 -3.30 17.96 -24.26
C ASN A 319 -4.45 18.61 -23.46
N GLY A 320 -4.18 19.71 -22.74
CA GLY A 320 -5.20 20.51 -22.06
C GLY A 320 -5.73 19.93 -20.74
N VAL A 321 -5.07 18.91 -20.17
CA VAL A 321 -5.40 18.34 -18.86
C VAL A 321 -4.61 19.06 -17.76
N LYS A 322 -5.32 19.62 -16.77
CA LYS A 322 -4.70 20.28 -15.62
C LYS A 322 -3.98 19.24 -14.77
N SER A 323 -2.65 19.18 -14.91
CA SER A 323 -1.84 18.16 -14.23
C SER A 323 -0.61 18.77 -13.56
N ASP A 324 -0.24 18.18 -12.43
CA ASP A 324 1.00 18.48 -11.74
C ASP A 324 1.60 17.19 -11.16
N PHE A 325 2.79 17.30 -10.57
CA PHE A 325 3.48 16.15 -10.02
C PHE A 325 4.22 16.39 -8.71
N VAL A 326 4.33 15.32 -7.92
CA VAL A 326 5.08 15.29 -6.66
C VAL A 326 6.19 14.25 -6.72
N MET A 327 7.40 14.67 -6.34
CA MET A 327 8.59 13.82 -6.28
C MET A 327 9.51 14.18 -5.11
N SER A 328 10.31 13.21 -4.64
CA SER A 328 11.22 13.41 -3.50
C SER A 328 12.33 14.42 -3.84
N ASP A 329 12.69 15.25 -2.87
CA ASP A 329 13.68 16.33 -3.01
C ASP A 329 14.94 15.81 -3.72
N THR A 330 15.25 16.38 -4.89
CA THR A 330 16.47 16.07 -5.64
C THR A 330 17.31 17.33 -5.76
N ARG A 331 18.57 17.25 -5.32
CA ARG A 331 19.58 18.26 -5.66
C ARG A 331 20.18 17.86 -7.00
N ASP A 332 19.76 18.53 -8.07
CA ASP A 332 20.49 18.42 -9.33
C ASP A 332 21.89 18.99 -9.20
N ALA A 333 22.86 18.36 -9.86
CA ALA A 333 24.25 18.83 -9.92
C ALA A 333 24.41 20.23 -10.55
N SER A 334 23.35 20.75 -11.20
CA SER A 334 23.27 22.07 -11.84
C SER A 334 22.53 23.13 -11.02
N GLY A 335 21.88 22.78 -9.90
CA GLY A 335 21.20 23.73 -9.00
C GLY A 335 19.99 24.48 -9.59
N LEU A 336 19.44 24.05 -10.74
CA LEU A 336 18.42 24.81 -11.47
C LEU A 336 16.95 24.45 -11.13
N HIS A 337 16.67 23.23 -10.65
CA HIS A 337 15.32 22.80 -10.27
C HIS A 337 15.29 22.30 -8.82
N ASN A 338 14.87 23.18 -7.91
CA ASN A 338 14.56 22.82 -6.53
C ASN A 338 13.05 22.55 -6.42
N ILE A 339 12.62 21.31 -6.64
CA ILE A 339 11.32 20.89 -6.09
C ILE A 339 11.56 20.69 -4.61
N SER A 340 10.98 21.57 -3.81
CA SER A 340 11.08 21.51 -2.36
C SER A 340 9.88 20.77 -1.77
N SER A 341 10.05 20.19 -0.59
CA SER A 341 8.94 19.66 0.20
C SER A 341 7.76 20.65 0.36
N LYS A 342 8.02 21.97 0.34
CA LYS A 342 6.99 23.02 0.34
C LYS A 342 6.20 23.10 -0.97
N ASP A 343 6.87 22.93 -2.11
CA ASP A 343 6.26 22.87 -3.44
C ASP A 343 5.32 21.66 -3.57
N ASN A 344 5.77 20.49 -3.11
CA ASN A 344 4.93 19.28 -3.07
C ASN A 344 3.66 19.49 -2.22
N LYS A 345 3.77 20.12 -1.06
CA LYS A 345 2.61 20.43 -0.19
C LYS A 345 1.60 21.34 -0.88
N GLU A 346 2.07 22.36 -1.60
CA GLU A 346 1.18 23.27 -2.33
C GLU A 346 0.48 22.56 -3.49
N LYS A 347 1.18 21.73 -4.25
CA LYS A 347 0.59 20.92 -5.34
C LYS A 347 -0.49 19.96 -4.84
N ILE A 348 -0.24 19.27 -3.72
CA ILE A 348 -1.24 18.42 -3.07
C ILE A 348 -2.45 19.24 -2.62
N LYS A 349 -2.22 20.45 -2.08
CA LYS A 349 -3.31 21.34 -1.66
C LYS A 349 -4.14 21.82 -2.86
N ARG A 350 -3.51 22.14 -3.99
CA ARG A 350 -4.18 22.46 -5.25
C ARG A 350 -5.01 21.29 -5.76
N PHE A 351 -4.46 20.07 -5.74
CA PHE A 351 -5.21 18.86 -6.12
C PHE A 351 -6.43 18.60 -5.22
N ARG A 352 -6.33 18.90 -3.92
CA ARG A 352 -7.46 18.82 -2.98
C ARG A 352 -8.53 19.90 -3.21
N LYS A 353 -8.15 21.08 -3.71
CA LYS A 353 -9.10 22.16 -3.98
C LYS A 353 -9.79 21.86 -5.31
N GLY A 354 -11.09 21.52 -5.27
CA GLY A 354 -11.89 21.19 -6.45
C GLY A 354 -11.65 22.15 -7.63
N GLY A 355 -11.41 21.61 -8.83
CA GLY A 355 -11.26 22.37 -10.08
C GLY A 355 -9.86 22.91 -10.44
N ASP A 356 -8.84 22.80 -9.59
CA ASP A 356 -7.48 23.31 -9.87
C ASP A 356 -6.58 22.28 -10.58
N LEU A 357 -6.58 21.02 -10.15
CA LEU A 357 -5.86 19.92 -10.83
C LEU A 357 -6.77 18.71 -11.03
N ASP A 358 -6.76 18.17 -12.25
CA ASP A 358 -7.50 16.98 -12.65
C ASP A 358 -6.68 15.70 -12.40
N VAL A 359 -5.36 15.79 -12.61
CA VAL A 359 -4.42 14.66 -12.53
C VAL A 359 -3.23 15.01 -11.64
N LEU A 360 -2.92 14.15 -10.67
CA LEU A 360 -1.72 14.26 -9.84
C LEU A 360 -0.82 13.04 -10.05
N ILE A 361 0.38 13.29 -10.57
CA ILE A 361 1.34 12.24 -10.92
C ILE A 361 2.37 12.12 -9.80
N ASN A 362 2.69 10.90 -9.37
CA ASN A 362 3.66 10.70 -8.30
C ASN A 362 4.61 9.52 -8.55
N VAL A 363 5.80 9.66 -7.95
CA VAL A 363 6.73 8.56 -7.71
C VAL A 363 6.95 8.45 -6.22
N ASN A 364 6.51 7.35 -5.63
CA ASN A 364 6.76 6.98 -4.24
C ASN A 364 6.30 7.98 -3.16
N ILE A 365 5.65 9.12 -3.47
CA ILE A 365 5.14 10.08 -2.46
C ILE A 365 3.71 9.74 -2.01
N LEU A 366 2.76 9.59 -2.93
CA LEU A 366 1.34 9.37 -2.61
C LEU A 366 1.01 7.91 -2.29
N THR A 367 2.03 7.05 -2.19
CA THR A 367 1.85 5.63 -1.87
C THR A 367 1.38 5.47 -0.42
N GLU A 368 1.81 6.34 0.51
CA GLU A 368 1.45 6.30 1.93
C GLU A 368 1.16 7.73 2.47
N GLY A 369 0.17 7.89 3.34
CA GLY A 369 -0.05 9.12 4.13
C GLY A 369 -0.60 10.36 3.45
N THR A 370 -1.03 10.30 2.18
CA THR A 370 -1.80 11.39 1.56
C THR A 370 -3.27 11.04 1.50
N ASP A 371 -4.08 11.85 2.20
CA ASP A 371 -5.54 11.75 2.16
C ASP A 371 -6.11 12.72 1.12
N VAL A 372 -6.74 12.21 0.07
CA VAL A 372 -7.48 12.98 -0.93
C VAL A 372 -8.81 12.27 -1.14
N PRO A 373 -9.91 12.77 -0.55
CA PRO A 373 -11.14 12.00 -0.43
C PRO A 373 -11.87 11.75 -1.76
N ASP A 374 -11.76 12.67 -2.71
CA ASP A 374 -12.55 12.76 -3.94
C ASP A 374 -11.84 12.19 -5.17
N VAL A 375 -10.87 11.29 -4.97
CA VAL A 375 -10.16 10.61 -6.06
C VAL A 375 -11.07 9.51 -6.62
N GLN A 376 -11.44 9.65 -7.89
CA GLN A 376 -12.31 8.70 -8.58
C GLN A 376 -11.54 7.58 -9.27
N SER A 377 -10.29 7.84 -9.68
CA SER A 377 -9.49 6.82 -10.34
C SER A 377 -8.01 6.82 -9.97
N VAL A 378 -7.40 5.64 -10.10
CA VAL A 378 -5.98 5.38 -9.92
C VAL A 378 -5.44 4.72 -11.18
N PHE A 379 -4.43 5.35 -11.77
CA PHE A 379 -3.71 4.85 -12.93
C PHE A 379 -2.40 4.20 -12.47
N LEU A 380 -2.35 2.88 -12.59
CA LEU A 380 -1.19 2.05 -12.26
C LEU A 380 -0.33 1.91 -13.51
N THR A 381 0.58 2.85 -13.71
CA THR A 381 1.50 2.85 -14.86
C THR A 381 2.86 2.24 -14.53
N ARG A 382 3.06 1.81 -13.28
CA ARG A 382 4.26 1.11 -12.83
C ARG A 382 3.99 -0.38 -12.65
N PRO A 383 4.87 -1.25 -13.15
CA PRO A 383 4.76 -2.66 -12.85
C PRO A 383 5.09 -2.89 -11.36
N THR A 384 4.29 -3.66 -10.64
CA THR A 384 4.38 -3.77 -9.17
C THR A 384 4.31 -5.23 -8.72
N GLN A 385 5.34 -5.69 -8.02
CA GLN A 385 5.40 -7.05 -7.42
C GLN A 385 4.94 -7.07 -5.96
N SER A 386 4.93 -5.92 -5.29
CA SER A 386 4.52 -5.83 -3.89
C SER A 386 3.00 -5.73 -3.78
N THR A 387 2.39 -6.74 -3.16
CA THR A 387 0.94 -6.76 -2.88
C THR A 387 0.53 -5.65 -1.92
N ILE A 388 1.37 -5.33 -0.93
CA ILE A 388 1.15 -4.23 0.03
C ILE A 388 1.08 -2.90 -0.70
N LEU A 389 2.08 -2.62 -1.54
CA LEU A 389 2.12 -1.36 -2.29
C LEU A 389 0.91 -1.25 -3.23
N MET A 390 0.53 -2.35 -3.87
CA MET A 390 -0.67 -2.40 -4.72
C MET A 390 -1.94 -2.03 -3.95
N THR A 391 -2.19 -2.67 -2.80
CA THR A 391 -3.36 -2.36 -1.95
C THR A 391 -3.36 -0.91 -1.47
N GLN A 392 -2.19 -0.35 -1.14
CA GLN A 392 -2.07 1.05 -0.73
C GLN A 392 -2.38 2.02 -1.87
N MET A 393 -1.89 1.75 -3.08
CA MET A 393 -2.14 2.57 -4.27
C MET A 393 -3.63 2.56 -4.63
N MET A 394 -4.24 1.37 -4.72
CA MET A 394 -5.67 1.23 -4.99
C MET A 394 -6.53 1.92 -3.92
N GLY A 395 -6.16 1.75 -2.65
CA GLY A 395 -6.86 2.32 -1.52
C GLY A 395 -6.97 3.85 -1.50
N ARG A 396 -6.25 4.56 -2.39
CA ARG A 396 -6.41 6.02 -2.57
C ARG A 396 -7.70 6.40 -3.28
N ALA A 397 -8.26 5.53 -4.12
CA ALA A 397 -9.55 5.78 -4.80
C ALA A 397 -10.75 5.11 -4.09
N LEU A 398 -10.52 4.16 -3.18
CA LEU A 398 -11.59 3.34 -2.60
C LEU A 398 -12.44 4.05 -1.52
N ARG A 399 -12.39 5.37 -1.39
CA ARG A 399 -13.15 6.06 -0.34
C ARG A 399 -14.60 6.26 -0.80
N GLY A 400 -15.55 5.65 -0.09
CA GLY A 400 -16.96 5.67 -0.46
C GLY A 400 -17.68 6.99 -0.12
N VAL A 401 -18.91 7.13 -0.61
CA VAL A 401 -19.77 8.32 -0.42
C VAL A 401 -19.93 8.71 1.05
N LYS A 402 -20.15 7.74 1.95
CA LYS A 402 -20.31 8.06 3.38
C LYS A 402 -19.03 8.61 4.03
N ALA A 403 -17.88 8.35 3.44
CA ALA A 403 -16.58 8.81 3.89
C ALA A 403 -16.10 10.05 3.09
N GLY A 404 -16.95 10.63 2.24
CA GLY A 404 -16.67 11.84 1.45
C GLY A 404 -15.95 11.59 0.13
N GLY A 405 -15.93 10.35 -0.37
CA GLY A 405 -15.41 10.03 -1.69
C GLY A 405 -16.49 9.57 -2.67
N THR A 406 -16.12 8.82 -3.70
CA THR A 406 -17.01 8.46 -4.81
C THR A 406 -17.71 7.12 -4.57
N LYS A 407 -18.85 6.92 -5.24
CA LYS A 407 -19.54 5.61 -5.23
C LYS A 407 -18.70 4.54 -5.92
N ASP A 408 -18.13 4.90 -7.08
CA ASP A 408 -17.34 4.02 -7.94
C ASP A 408 -15.88 4.47 -7.94
N ALA A 409 -14.95 3.52 -7.92
CA ALA A 409 -13.52 3.75 -7.98
C ALA A 409 -12.90 2.99 -9.15
N PHE A 410 -12.24 3.68 -10.08
CA PHE A 410 -11.63 3.03 -11.25
C PHE A 410 -10.14 2.74 -11.02
N ILE A 411 -9.77 1.47 -11.06
CA ILE A 411 -8.38 1.01 -10.96
C ILE A 411 -7.92 0.60 -12.35
N VAL A 412 -7.22 1.51 -13.03
CA VAL A 412 -6.77 1.32 -14.42
C VAL A 412 -5.31 0.91 -14.43
N THR A 413 -5.02 -0.28 -14.93
CA THR A 413 -3.69 -0.89 -14.93
C THR A 413 -3.13 -0.95 -16.34
N PHE A 414 -1.94 -0.37 -16.55
CA PHE A 414 -1.26 -0.42 -17.84
C PHE A 414 -0.26 -1.57 -17.84
N ILE A 415 -0.52 -2.58 -18.66
CA ILE A 415 0.23 -3.83 -18.73
C ILE A 415 1.17 -3.76 -19.94
N ASP A 416 2.46 -3.76 -19.66
CA ASP A 416 3.48 -3.92 -20.69
C ASP A 416 3.70 -5.43 -20.98
N GLN A 417 4.19 -5.77 -22.17
CA GLN A 417 4.49 -7.16 -22.51
C GLN A 417 5.77 -7.60 -21.81
N TRP A 418 5.62 -8.49 -20.84
CA TRP A 418 6.71 -9.19 -20.16
C TRP A 418 6.63 -10.66 -20.56
N SER A 419 7.58 -11.17 -21.33
CA SER A 419 7.59 -12.53 -21.91
C SER A 419 7.52 -13.63 -20.83
N ASP A 420 6.37 -13.95 -20.24
CA ASP A 420 6.09 -14.99 -19.21
C ASP A 420 7.10 -15.11 -18.04
N LYS A 421 8.02 -14.15 -17.91
CA LYS A 421 9.24 -14.26 -17.10
C LYS A 421 9.08 -13.56 -15.76
N ILE A 422 8.10 -12.68 -15.58
CA ILE A 422 7.91 -11.88 -14.37
C ILE A 422 6.47 -11.98 -13.88
N ALA A 423 6.29 -12.36 -12.61
CA ALA A 423 4.99 -12.49 -11.97
C ALA A 423 4.58 -11.16 -11.32
N TRP A 424 3.78 -10.36 -12.02
CA TRP A 424 3.22 -9.12 -11.48
C TRP A 424 1.97 -9.38 -10.63
N VAL A 425 1.71 -8.47 -9.68
CA VAL A 425 0.50 -8.50 -8.86
C VAL A 425 -0.68 -8.01 -9.69
N ASN A 426 -1.74 -8.82 -9.77
CA ASN A 426 -2.99 -8.42 -10.39
C ASN A 426 -3.92 -7.76 -9.33
N PRO A 427 -4.33 -6.49 -9.53
CA PRO A 427 -5.21 -5.75 -8.62
C PRO A 427 -6.56 -6.43 -8.37
N GLU A 428 -7.17 -6.99 -9.42
CA GLU A 428 -8.48 -7.63 -9.37
C GLU A 428 -8.41 -8.93 -8.56
N LYS A 429 -7.39 -9.78 -8.79
CA LYS A 429 -7.21 -11.04 -8.04
C LYS A 429 -6.96 -10.81 -6.55
N LEU A 430 -6.16 -9.79 -6.20
CA LEU A 430 -5.95 -9.40 -4.80
C LEU A 430 -7.25 -9.00 -4.09
N TYR A 431 -8.20 -8.47 -4.86
CA TYR A 431 -9.49 -8.06 -4.35
C TYR A 431 -10.50 -9.23 -4.29
N ILE A 432 -10.47 -10.14 -5.28
CA ILE A 432 -11.37 -11.29 -5.41
C ILE A 432 -11.03 -12.45 -4.46
N ASP A 433 -9.74 -12.77 -4.23
CA ASP A 433 -9.31 -13.93 -3.43
C ASP A 433 -9.72 -13.88 -1.94
N GLY A 434 -10.38 -12.81 -1.51
CA GLY A 434 -10.93 -12.66 -0.16
C GLY A 434 -12.41 -13.02 -0.01
N LEU A 435 -13.13 -13.48 -1.05
CA LEU A 435 -14.58 -13.30 -1.01
C LEU A 435 -15.49 -14.32 -1.78
N ASP A 436 -16.38 -15.03 -1.06
CA ASP A 436 -17.42 -15.99 -1.56
C ASP A 436 -18.79 -15.31 -1.82
N PHE A 437 -19.49 -15.57 -2.94
CA PHE A 437 -20.77 -14.89 -3.31
C PHE A 437 -21.95 -15.85 -3.59
N SER A 438 -23.17 -15.45 -3.17
CA SER A 438 -24.45 -15.84 -3.82
C SER A 438 -25.60 -14.84 -3.54
N ASP A 439 -26.29 -14.44 -4.63
CA ASP A 439 -27.74 -14.13 -4.84
C ASP A 439 -28.41 -12.88 -4.18
N PHE A 440 -29.44 -12.16 -4.71
CA PHE A 440 -30.18 -11.97 -6.00
C PHE A 440 -31.09 -10.70 -5.82
N ASP A 441 -31.64 -10.12 -6.90
CA ASP A 441 -32.74 -9.12 -6.94
C ASP A 441 -34.12 -9.82 -7.11
N PRO A 442 -35.25 -9.35 -6.49
CA PRO A 442 -36.38 -8.73 -7.25
C PRO A 442 -37.39 -7.89 -6.39
N GLU A 443 -37.13 -6.62 -6.02
CA GLU A 443 -38.09 -5.87 -5.14
C GLU A 443 -38.36 -4.39 -5.50
N THR A 444 -38.20 -4.03 -6.77
CA THR A 444 -38.30 -2.64 -7.26
C THR A 444 -39.69 -1.99 -7.15
N ARG A 445 -40.78 -2.74 -6.98
CA ARG A 445 -42.14 -2.16 -6.82
C ARG A 445 -42.59 -1.90 -5.37
N LYS A 446 -41.85 -2.36 -4.35
CA LYS A 446 -42.10 -2.00 -2.93
C LYS A 446 -41.42 -0.69 -2.52
N ARG A 447 -40.53 -0.14 -3.36
CA ARG A 447 -39.61 0.96 -3.03
C ARG A 447 -40.30 2.29 -2.77
N ILE A 448 -41.40 2.61 -3.44
CA ILE A 448 -42.01 3.95 -3.36
C ILE A 448 -42.72 4.19 -2.01
N THR A 449 -43.58 3.27 -1.56
CA THR A 449 -44.18 3.33 -0.21
C THR A 449 -43.15 3.14 0.90
N ARG A 450 -42.04 2.44 0.60
CA ARG A 450 -40.88 2.34 1.49
C ARG A 450 -40.18 3.68 1.70
N LEU A 451 -40.10 4.57 0.71
CA LEU A 451 -39.27 5.79 0.84
C LEU A 451 -39.83 6.79 1.87
N ILE A 452 -41.15 6.95 1.93
CA ILE A 452 -41.82 7.79 2.95
C ILE A 452 -41.69 7.13 4.34
N ALA A 453 -41.90 5.82 4.41
CA ALA A 453 -41.69 5.06 5.64
C ALA A 453 -40.21 5.02 6.07
N ILE A 454 -39.24 5.01 5.14
CA ILE A 454 -37.79 4.97 5.41
C ILE A 454 -37.33 6.31 5.98
N SER A 455 -37.78 7.45 5.45
CA SER A 455 -37.45 8.76 6.02
C SER A 455 -37.93 8.90 7.47
N LYS A 456 -39.10 8.35 7.80
CA LYS A 456 -39.62 8.31 9.18
C LYS A 456 -39.00 7.21 10.05
N ILE A 457 -38.66 6.04 9.48
CA ILE A 457 -37.89 4.98 10.16
C ILE A 457 -36.46 5.45 10.48
N GLU A 458 -35.84 6.29 9.66
CA GLU A 458 -34.55 6.91 9.97
C GLU A 458 -34.67 7.87 11.17
N GLU A 459 -35.73 8.69 11.21
CA GLU A 459 -36.07 9.53 12.36
C GLU A 459 -36.35 8.67 13.62
N PHE A 460 -37.11 7.58 13.47
CA PHE A 460 -37.46 6.66 14.55
C PHE A 460 -36.28 5.80 15.03
N ALA A 461 -35.39 5.36 14.14
CA ALA A 461 -34.16 4.66 14.50
C ALA A 461 -33.28 5.57 15.36
N ILE A 462 -33.26 6.89 15.08
CA ILE A 462 -32.58 7.88 15.90
C ILE A 462 -33.31 8.10 17.24
N LEU A 463 -34.65 8.05 17.28
CA LEU A 463 -35.47 8.27 18.49
C LEU A 463 -35.68 7.02 19.38
N SER A 464 -35.47 5.81 18.85
CA SER A 464 -35.81 4.53 19.49
C SER A 464 -34.63 3.61 19.77
N ASP A 465 -33.43 3.88 19.23
CA ASP A 465 -32.23 3.19 19.71
C ASP A 465 -31.92 3.66 21.14
N LYS A 466 -32.28 2.81 22.10
CA LYS A 466 -31.99 2.99 23.51
C LYS A 466 -30.47 3.15 23.73
N VAL A 467 -30.02 4.40 23.89
CA VAL A 467 -29.08 4.94 24.93
C VAL A 467 -27.98 5.92 24.45
N ILE A 468 -27.63 6.11 23.17
CA ILE A 468 -26.35 6.83 22.87
C ILE A 468 -26.46 7.90 21.77
N ASP A 469 -27.13 9.03 22.05
CA ASP A 469 -26.81 10.39 21.54
C ASP A 469 -27.81 11.43 22.11
N PRO A 470 -27.56 12.01 23.31
CA PRO A 470 -28.44 13.01 23.92
C PRO A 470 -28.63 14.28 23.08
N ASP A 471 -27.65 14.63 22.26
CA ASP A 471 -27.57 15.94 21.62
C ASP A 471 -28.22 15.95 20.24
N LYS A 472 -28.18 14.82 19.51
CA LYS A 472 -29.11 14.61 18.38
C LYS A 472 -30.54 14.41 18.83
N LYS A 473 -30.74 13.73 19.96
CA LYS A 473 -32.06 13.61 20.58
C LYS A 473 -32.62 15.00 20.90
N ARG A 474 -31.83 15.88 21.53
CA ARG A 474 -32.20 17.28 21.81
C ARG A 474 -32.42 18.13 20.56
N LEU A 475 -31.60 17.96 19.52
CA LEU A 475 -31.70 18.74 18.27
C LEU A 475 -32.92 18.32 17.41
N ILE A 476 -33.29 17.03 17.45
CA ILE A 476 -34.54 16.57 16.82
C ILE A 476 -35.72 16.98 17.69
N GLU A 477 -35.66 16.74 19.00
CA GLU A 477 -36.66 17.17 19.98
C GLU A 477 -36.83 18.70 20.05
N SER A 478 -35.94 19.53 19.50
CA SER A 478 -36.13 20.99 19.44
C SER A 478 -36.95 21.45 18.23
N VAL A 479 -37.00 20.68 17.13
CA VAL A 479 -37.74 21.04 15.91
C VAL A 479 -39.21 20.65 16.04
N ASP A 480 -40.14 21.58 15.79
CA ASP A 480 -41.59 21.35 15.83
C ASP A 480 -42.02 20.17 14.92
N PHE A 481 -42.91 19.29 15.39
CA PHE A 481 -43.31 18.07 14.70
C PHE A 481 -43.88 18.34 13.30
N ILE A 482 -44.69 19.39 13.15
CA ILE A 482 -45.31 19.74 11.86
C ILE A 482 -44.27 20.13 10.80
N LYS A 483 -43.15 20.74 11.23
CA LYS A 483 -42.02 21.11 10.35
C LYS A 483 -41.19 19.91 9.89
N ARG A 484 -41.41 18.74 10.50
CA ARG A 484 -40.78 17.47 10.11
C ARG A 484 -41.64 16.66 9.14
N ILE A 485 -42.82 17.14 8.77
CA ILE A 485 -43.67 16.58 7.72
C ILE A 485 -43.48 17.45 6.47
N PRO A 486 -43.21 16.87 5.29
CA PRO A 486 -43.11 17.66 4.06
C PRO A 486 -44.38 18.49 3.86
N LYS A 487 -44.21 19.72 3.40
CA LYS A 487 -45.29 20.64 3.00
C LYS A 487 -45.91 20.24 1.66
N GLY A 488 -45.15 19.54 0.83
CA GLY A 488 -45.61 19.05 -0.46
C GLY A 488 -44.49 18.31 -1.19
N VAL A 489 -44.79 17.94 -2.43
CA VAL A 489 -43.87 17.20 -3.29
C VAL A 489 -43.89 17.78 -4.70
N TYR A 490 -42.73 17.95 -5.30
CA TYR A 490 -42.63 18.09 -6.76
C TYR A 490 -42.54 16.70 -7.36
N LYS A 491 -43.51 16.36 -8.21
CA LYS A 491 -43.53 15.07 -8.90
C LYS A 491 -43.44 15.26 -10.40
N PHE A 492 -42.47 14.60 -10.99
CA PHE A 492 -42.22 14.69 -12.42
C PHE A 492 -41.46 13.45 -12.90
N SER A 493 -41.44 13.25 -14.22
CA SER A 493 -40.67 12.19 -14.84
C SER A 493 -40.05 12.72 -16.11
N TYR A 494 -38.84 12.28 -16.40
CA TYR A 494 -38.17 12.58 -17.66
C TYR A 494 -37.47 11.32 -18.22
N PRO A 495 -37.30 11.23 -19.55
CA PRO A 495 -36.54 10.16 -20.19
C PRO A 495 -35.08 10.22 -19.73
N TYR A 496 -34.55 9.10 -19.27
CA TYR A 496 -33.20 8.96 -18.74
C TYR A 496 -32.60 7.64 -19.23
N HIS A 497 -31.30 7.59 -19.47
CA HIS A 497 -30.62 6.35 -19.83
C HIS A 497 -30.01 5.73 -18.57
N ASP A 498 -30.38 4.47 -18.26
CA ASP A 498 -29.76 3.77 -17.15
C ASP A 498 -28.26 3.52 -17.42
N SER A 499 -27.54 2.95 -16.44
CA SER A 499 -26.09 2.70 -16.59
C SER A 499 -25.72 1.70 -17.69
N GLN A 500 -26.71 1.12 -18.38
CA GLN A 500 -26.55 0.24 -19.54
C GLN A 500 -27.12 0.85 -20.83
N ASP A 501 -27.39 2.16 -20.83
CA ASP A 501 -27.92 2.93 -21.96
C ASP A 501 -29.33 2.51 -22.39
N ASN A 502 -30.09 1.89 -21.49
CA ASN A 502 -31.50 1.60 -21.76
C ASN A 502 -32.34 2.85 -21.45
N PRO A 503 -33.22 3.27 -22.36
CA PRO A 503 -34.14 4.37 -22.09
C PRO A 503 -35.15 3.94 -21.03
N ILE A 504 -35.11 4.62 -19.89
CA ILE A 504 -36.02 4.47 -18.76
C ILE A 504 -36.63 5.82 -18.39
N ASP A 505 -37.91 5.86 -18.01
CA ASP A 505 -38.50 7.07 -17.46
C ASP A 505 -38.10 7.18 -15.98
N LYS A 506 -37.19 8.11 -15.65
CA LYS A 506 -36.81 8.39 -14.26
C LYS A 506 -37.93 9.17 -13.59
N VAL A 507 -38.66 8.50 -12.70
CA VAL A 507 -39.70 9.14 -11.87
C VAL A 507 -39.04 9.78 -10.66
N CYS A 508 -39.21 11.09 -10.52
CA CYS A 508 -38.60 11.90 -9.47
C CYS A 508 -39.69 12.45 -8.54
N GLU A 509 -39.41 12.40 -7.24
CA GLU A 509 -40.29 12.87 -6.17
C GLU A 509 -39.47 13.67 -5.16
N VAL A 510 -39.52 15.00 -5.26
CA VAL A 510 -38.76 15.92 -4.40
C VAL A 510 -39.64 16.39 -3.25
N LEU A 511 -39.31 15.99 -2.03
CA LEU A 511 -40.05 16.35 -0.82
C LEU A 511 -39.63 17.75 -0.34
N VAL A 512 -40.60 18.62 -0.15
CA VAL A 512 -40.37 20.02 0.25
C VAL A 512 -40.78 20.20 1.70
N TYR A 513 -39.85 20.59 2.57
CA TYR A 513 -40.11 20.88 4.00
C TYR A 513 -40.22 22.39 4.24
N ASP A 514 -40.76 22.81 5.39
CA ASP A 514 -41.01 24.23 5.72
C ASP A 514 -39.75 25.12 5.63
N ASN A 515 -38.62 24.62 6.14
CA ASN A 515 -37.33 25.30 6.08
C ASN A 515 -36.83 25.47 4.63
N LEU A 516 -37.20 24.54 3.73
CA LEU A 516 -36.71 24.46 2.36
C LEU A 516 -37.69 25.04 1.33
N GLU A 517 -38.93 25.33 1.73
CA GLU A 517 -40.00 25.75 0.82
C GLU A 517 -39.63 26.98 0.00
N LYS A 518 -39.09 28.01 0.67
CA LYS A 518 -38.72 29.25 0.01
C LYS A 518 -37.59 29.02 -1.00
N ALA A 519 -36.58 28.26 -0.61
CA ALA A 519 -35.44 27.93 -1.47
C ALA A 519 -35.89 27.18 -2.73
N TYR A 520 -36.73 26.15 -2.58
CA TYR A 520 -37.26 25.39 -3.72
C TYR A 520 -38.21 26.20 -4.61
N LYS A 521 -39.10 27.02 -4.02
CA LYS A 521 -39.99 27.90 -4.81
C LYS A 521 -39.20 28.91 -5.63
N THR A 522 -38.22 29.58 -5.01
CA THR A 522 -37.38 30.56 -5.71
C THR A 522 -36.54 29.89 -6.80
N LEU A 523 -35.94 28.73 -6.53
CA LEU A 523 -35.22 27.95 -7.53
C LEU A 523 -36.13 27.66 -8.75
N ILE A 524 -37.34 27.15 -8.52
CA ILE A 524 -38.24 26.74 -9.60
C ILE A 524 -38.79 27.93 -10.41
N GLU A 525 -39.04 29.07 -9.77
CA GLU A 525 -39.47 30.30 -10.45
C GLU A 525 -38.36 30.90 -11.33
N GLU A 526 -37.09 30.77 -10.91
CA GLU A 526 -35.95 31.35 -11.60
C GLU A 526 -35.29 30.42 -12.62
N ILE A 527 -35.51 29.09 -12.52
CA ILE A 527 -35.03 28.09 -13.49
C ILE A 527 -35.33 28.51 -14.95
N PRO A 528 -36.57 28.93 -15.31
CA PRO A 528 -36.87 29.33 -16.67
C PRO A 528 -36.19 30.62 -17.14
N GLN A 529 -35.73 31.48 -16.24
CA GLN A 529 -35.01 32.69 -16.61
C GLN A 529 -33.51 32.40 -16.74
N LYS A 530 -32.96 31.61 -15.80
CA LYS A 530 -31.54 31.26 -15.76
C LYS A 530 -31.14 30.29 -16.87
N PHE A 531 -31.99 29.34 -17.21
CA PHE A 531 -31.63 28.22 -18.10
C PHE A 531 -32.31 28.27 -19.48
N ARG A 532 -33.06 29.33 -19.82
CA ARG A 532 -33.71 29.47 -21.14
C ARG A 532 -32.72 29.50 -22.29
N GLN A 533 -31.62 30.25 -22.17
CA GLN A 533 -30.57 30.29 -23.21
C GLN A 533 -29.91 28.92 -23.41
N LEU A 534 -29.58 28.24 -22.32
CA LEU A 534 -29.05 26.87 -22.35
C LEU A 534 -30.00 25.88 -23.04
N LYS A 535 -31.31 26.05 -22.85
CA LYS A 535 -32.32 25.21 -23.49
C LYS A 535 -32.51 25.51 -24.99
N GLU A 536 -32.41 26.76 -25.40
CA GLU A 536 -32.58 27.19 -26.80
C GLU A 536 -31.37 26.82 -27.68
N GLU A 537 -30.20 26.60 -27.08
CA GLU A 537 -28.95 26.35 -27.79
C GLU A 537 -28.62 24.85 -27.99
N MET A 538 -29.40 23.92 -27.44
CA MET A 538 -28.95 22.53 -27.27
C MET A 538 -29.98 21.45 -27.65
N ASP A 539 -29.52 20.44 -28.40
CA ASP A 539 -30.32 19.30 -28.88
C ASP A 539 -30.22 18.04 -27.98
N ASP A 540 -29.31 18.01 -27.00
CA ASP A 540 -28.99 16.81 -26.20
C ASP A 540 -28.72 17.17 -24.72
N VAL A 541 -29.63 16.75 -23.83
CA VAL A 541 -29.66 17.15 -22.41
C VAL A 541 -28.80 16.22 -21.53
N ASP A 542 -28.48 15.02 -22.01
CA ASP A 542 -27.67 14.05 -21.28
C ASP A 542 -26.18 14.46 -21.18
N LYS A 543 -25.77 15.47 -21.95
CA LYS A 543 -24.40 16.04 -21.98
C LYS A 543 -24.21 17.28 -21.10
N ILE A 544 -25.22 17.68 -20.34
CA ILE A 544 -25.11 18.84 -19.43
C ILE A 544 -24.49 18.36 -18.11
N ASP A 545 -23.41 19.03 -17.69
CA ASP A 545 -22.79 18.85 -16.38
C ASP A 545 -23.62 19.55 -15.30
N VAL A 546 -24.74 18.92 -14.95
CA VAL A 546 -25.72 19.46 -14.01
C VAL A 546 -25.16 19.58 -12.60
N ILE A 547 -24.08 18.86 -12.27
CA ILE A 547 -23.42 18.92 -10.95
C ILE A 547 -22.92 20.34 -10.65
N ASN A 548 -22.31 21.03 -11.62
CA ASN A 548 -21.88 22.41 -11.45
C ASN A 548 -23.04 23.41 -11.32
N LEU A 549 -24.18 23.10 -11.94
CA LEU A 549 -25.41 23.89 -11.80
C LEU A 549 -26.06 23.64 -10.44
N THR A 550 -26.04 22.40 -9.95
CA THR A 550 -26.50 22.00 -8.62
C THR A 550 -25.72 22.72 -7.54
N ASP A 551 -24.39 22.68 -7.56
CA ASP A 551 -23.54 23.39 -6.59
C ASP A 551 -23.82 24.90 -6.58
N THR A 552 -24.01 25.50 -7.76
CA THR A 552 -24.37 26.92 -7.89
C THR A 552 -25.75 27.20 -7.27
N CYS A 553 -26.73 26.32 -7.53
CA CYS A 553 -28.06 26.42 -6.94
C CYS A 553 -28.04 26.18 -5.42
N GLU A 554 -27.21 25.28 -4.91
CA GLU A 554 -27.03 25.05 -3.47
C GLU A 554 -26.44 26.29 -2.78
N GLU A 555 -25.38 26.87 -3.33
CA GLU A 555 -24.76 28.08 -2.81
C GLU A 555 -25.70 29.30 -2.86
N GLU A 556 -26.50 29.42 -3.92
CA GLU A 556 -27.33 30.61 -4.15
C GLU A 556 -28.69 30.55 -3.44
N TYR A 557 -29.30 29.36 -3.34
CA TYR A 557 -30.66 29.20 -2.81
C TYR A 557 -30.72 28.50 -1.44
N PHE A 558 -29.71 27.71 -1.07
CA PHE A 558 -29.75 26.84 0.11
C PHE A 558 -28.65 27.10 1.16
N ALA A 559 -27.65 27.96 0.89
CA ALA A 559 -26.50 28.19 1.77
C ALA A 559 -26.81 28.70 3.19
N ASP A 560 -27.89 29.49 3.33
CA ASP A 560 -28.29 30.11 4.62
C ASP A 560 -29.49 29.40 5.28
N VAL A 561 -29.84 28.18 4.83
CA VAL A 561 -31.04 27.46 5.29
C VAL A 561 -30.68 26.43 6.36
N GLU A 562 -31.39 26.44 7.50
CA GLU A 562 -31.23 25.42 8.54
C GLU A 562 -31.55 24.01 7.98
N LEU A 563 -30.58 23.09 7.98
CA LEU A 563 -30.65 21.80 7.27
C LEU A 563 -31.36 20.67 8.03
N TYR A 564 -32.38 20.96 8.83
CA TYR A 564 -33.12 19.93 9.55
C TYR A 564 -34.64 20.13 9.42
N PRO A 565 -35.35 19.30 8.61
CA PRO A 565 -34.85 18.21 7.76
C PRO A 565 -34.02 18.69 6.54
N ALA A 566 -33.02 17.92 6.13
CA ALA A 566 -32.17 18.24 4.98
C ALA A 566 -32.82 17.82 3.64
N TYR A 567 -32.44 18.48 2.54
CA TYR A 567 -32.77 18.05 1.17
C TYR A 567 -31.75 17.04 0.65
N ARG A 568 -32.07 16.36 -0.46
CA ARG A 568 -31.11 15.50 -1.17
C ARG A 568 -30.50 16.27 -2.34
N PRO A 569 -29.17 16.30 -2.52
CA PRO A 569 -28.56 16.96 -3.68
C PRO A 569 -29.11 16.48 -5.03
N GLU A 570 -29.52 15.21 -5.11
CA GLU A 570 -30.16 14.64 -6.30
C GLU A 570 -31.50 15.30 -6.65
N ASP A 571 -32.20 15.88 -5.68
CA ASP A 571 -33.47 16.57 -5.91
C ASP A 571 -33.28 17.82 -6.80
N ILE A 572 -32.17 18.54 -6.62
CA ILE A 572 -31.84 19.75 -7.40
C ILE A 572 -31.42 19.39 -8.82
N ASP A 573 -30.58 18.35 -8.97
CA ASP A 573 -30.18 17.80 -10.27
C ASP A 573 -31.41 17.39 -11.10
N ASP A 574 -32.35 16.67 -10.46
CA ASP A 574 -33.56 16.21 -11.11
C ASP A 574 -34.48 17.37 -11.56
N LEU A 575 -34.61 18.43 -10.76
CA LEU A 575 -35.39 19.62 -11.11
C LEU A 575 -34.82 20.36 -12.33
N ILE A 576 -33.50 20.52 -12.39
CA ILE A 576 -32.79 21.21 -13.47
C ILE A 576 -32.88 20.39 -14.77
N ARG A 577 -32.60 19.08 -14.70
CA ARG A 577 -32.70 18.16 -15.85
C ARG A 577 -34.11 18.14 -16.43
N TYR A 578 -35.11 18.07 -15.57
CA TYR A 578 -36.51 18.06 -16.01
C TYR A 578 -36.86 19.31 -16.82
N TYR A 579 -36.43 20.51 -16.37
CA TYR A 579 -36.67 21.75 -17.13
C TYR A 579 -35.93 21.79 -18.45
N LEU A 580 -34.66 21.38 -18.47
CA LEU A 580 -33.84 21.38 -19.68
C LEU A 580 -34.44 20.45 -20.76
N ILE A 581 -34.96 19.29 -20.36
CA ILE A 581 -35.61 18.31 -21.27
C ILE A 581 -36.98 18.79 -21.72
N THR A 582 -37.85 19.15 -20.77
CA THR A 582 -39.29 19.34 -21.06
C THR A 582 -39.64 20.79 -21.39
N GLY A 583 -38.88 21.76 -20.84
CA GLY A 583 -39.19 23.19 -20.90
C GLY A 583 -40.24 23.64 -19.91
N GLU A 584 -40.74 22.72 -19.11
CA GLU A 584 -41.77 22.95 -18.12
C GLU A 584 -41.15 22.88 -16.74
N THR A 585 -41.72 23.63 -15.80
CA THR A 585 -41.41 23.49 -14.38
C THR A 585 -42.32 22.44 -13.76
N PRO A 586 -41.81 21.60 -12.84
CA PRO A 586 -42.57 20.49 -12.31
C PRO A 586 -43.76 20.98 -11.47
N LYS A 587 -44.84 20.22 -11.48
CA LYS A 587 -46.04 20.56 -10.72
C LYS A 587 -45.79 20.30 -9.23
N TYR A 588 -46.04 21.33 -8.42
CA TYR A 588 -46.07 21.21 -6.98
C TYR A 588 -47.40 20.61 -6.55
N TYR A 589 -47.33 19.53 -5.76
CA TYR A 589 -48.47 18.96 -5.08
C TYR A 589 -48.34 19.31 -3.60
N GLU A 590 -49.15 20.27 -3.16
CA GLU A 590 -49.19 20.65 -1.76
C GLU A 590 -49.89 19.56 -0.95
N PHE A 591 -49.31 19.19 0.19
CA PHE A 591 -49.95 18.30 1.16
C PHE A 591 -50.86 19.13 2.06
N THR A 592 -51.94 19.66 1.48
CA THR A 592 -52.91 20.56 2.15
C THR A 592 -53.56 19.93 3.37
N GLU A 593 -53.57 18.60 3.46
CA GLU A 593 -54.13 17.85 4.58
C GLU A 593 -53.15 17.71 5.76
N ARG A 594 -51.89 18.12 5.62
CA ARG A 594 -50.87 17.97 6.68
C ARG A 594 -51.21 18.71 7.97
N GLU A 595 -51.93 19.83 7.85
CA GLU A 595 -52.38 20.64 9.00
C GLU A 595 -53.38 19.88 9.89
N ASN A 596 -54.08 18.89 9.33
CA ASN A 596 -54.92 17.98 10.11
C ASN A 596 -54.11 17.08 11.04
N TYR A 597 -52.79 17.02 10.86
CA TYR A 597 -51.86 16.18 11.60
C TYR A 597 -50.87 16.97 12.49
N ASP A 598 -51.21 18.22 12.83
CA ASP A 598 -50.42 19.06 13.73
C ASP A 598 -50.55 18.63 15.20
N ILE A 599 -49.54 17.92 15.67
CA ILE A 599 -49.41 17.46 17.05
C ILE A 599 -49.26 18.63 18.04
N THR A 600 -48.65 19.73 17.62
CA THR A 600 -48.45 20.92 18.45
C THR A 600 -49.76 21.65 18.66
N ALA A 601 -50.63 21.74 17.64
CA ALA A 601 -51.99 22.25 17.79
C ALA A 601 -52.86 21.38 18.72
N ILE A 602 -52.71 20.05 18.66
CA ILE A 602 -53.38 19.12 19.58
C ILE A 602 -52.88 19.33 21.02
N ALA A 603 -51.57 19.46 21.22
CA ALA A 603 -50.97 19.75 22.52
C ALA A 603 -51.40 21.11 23.08
N GLN A 604 -51.42 22.15 22.24
CA GLN A 604 -51.87 23.49 22.59
C GLN A 604 -53.35 23.50 22.98
N TYR A 605 -54.22 22.79 22.23
CA TYR A 605 -55.65 22.69 22.59
C TYR A 605 -55.85 21.96 23.93
N ILE A 606 -55.06 20.93 24.22
CA ILE A 606 -55.07 20.24 25.52
C ILE A 606 -54.67 21.19 26.66
N ILE A 607 -53.69 22.08 26.44
CA ILE A 607 -53.26 23.10 27.39
C ILE A 607 -54.35 24.18 27.55
N ASP A 608 -54.85 24.73 26.45
CA ASP A 608 -55.80 25.84 26.44
C ASP A 608 -57.16 25.47 27.04
N GLN A 609 -57.58 24.22 26.91
CA GLN A 609 -58.83 23.71 27.50
C GLN A 609 -58.66 23.18 28.94
N ASP A 610 -57.44 23.26 29.50
CA ASP A 610 -57.08 22.74 30.83
C ASP A 610 -57.52 21.28 31.04
N PHE A 611 -57.25 20.43 30.05
CA PHE A 611 -57.67 19.02 30.13
C PHE A 611 -56.86 18.28 31.20
N GLY A 612 -57.56 17.76 32.21
CA GLY A 612 -56.99 16.80 33.15
C GLY A 612 -56.51 15.52 32.46
N LEU A 613 -55.73 14.69 33.17
CA LEU A 613 -55.09 13.47 32.61
C LEU A 613 -56.06 12.58 31.83
N LYS A 614 -57.26 12.33 32.38
CA LYS A 614 -58.25 11.44 31.75
C LYS A 614 -58.86 12.06 30.48
N ALA A 615 -59.19 13.35 30.52
CA ALA A 615 -59.75 14.08 29.38
C ALA A 615 -58.72 14.24 28.24
N SER A 616 -57.45 14.46 28.59
CA SER A 616 -56.34 14.49 27.63
C SER A 616 -56.19 13.15 26.91
N GLU A 617 -56.19 12.02 27.64
CA GLU A 617 -56.09 10.68 27.05
C GLU A 617 -57.26 10.35 26.13
N GLU A 618 -58.48 10.64 26.56
CA GLU A 618 -59.69 10.41 25.74
C GLU A 618 -59.67 11.27 24.47
N TYR A 619 -59.19 12.52 24.55
CA TYR A 619 -59.06 13.41 23.40
C TYR A 619 -57.97 12.94 22.41
N ILE A 620 -56.77 12.61 22.89
CA ILE A 620 -55.66 12.09 22.06
C ILE A 620 -56.11 10.83 21.32
N LYS A 621 -56.76 9.90 22.04
CA LYS A 621 -57.25 8.65 21.48
C LYS A 621 -58.37 8.87 20.46
N SER A 622 -59.25 9.84 20.70
CA SER A 622 -60.30 10.20 19.73
C SER A 622 -59.72 10.71 18.41
N LYS A 623 -58.64 11.50 18.47
CA LYS A 623 -57.94 12.03 17.28
C LYS A 623 -57.21 10.93 16.53
N TRP A 624 -56.52 10.02 17.23
CA TRP A 624 -55.90 8.84 16.63
C TRP A 624 -56.91 7.99 15.84
N ASN A 625 -58.06 7.67 16.46
CA ASN A 625 -59.08 6.82 15.84
C ASN A 625 -59.84 7.50 14.69
N SER A 626 -59.78 8.83 14.58
CA SER A 626 -60.48 9.56 13.53
C SER A 626 -59.85 9.42 12.14
N ASP A 627 -58.54 9.12 12.08
CA ASP A 627 -57.82 8.92 10.82
C ASP A 627 -56.60 8.01 11.00
N GLN A 628 -56.88 6.77 11.38
CA GLN A 628 -55.87 5.81 11.83
C GLN A 628 -54.84 5.48 10.74
N ASP A 629 -55.25 5.38 9.48
CA ASP A 629 -54.36 5.03 8.37
C ASP A 629 -53.37 6.18 8.07
N ALA A 630 -53.82 7.44 8.09
CA ALA A 630 -52.93 8.58 7.90
C ALA A 630 -52.00 8.80 9.10
N TRP A 631 -52.52 8.73 10.34
CA TRP A 631 -51.68 8.80 11.53
C TRP A 631 -50.63 7.67 11.55
N SER A 632 -51.02 6.45 11.16
CA SER A 632 -50.07 5.34 11.05
C SER A 632 -48.96 5.59 10.02
N THR A 633 -49.24 6.38 8.98
CA THR A 633 -48.29 6.79 7.94
C THR A 633 -47.32 7.87 8.43
N PHE A 634 -47.78 8.79 9.29
CA PHE A 634 -46.97 9.93 9.77
C PHE A 634 -46.32 9.76 11.15
N SER A 635 -46.71 8.75 11.95
CA SER A 635 -46.25 8.58 13.34
C SER A 635 -45.79 7.15 13.68
N ASP A 636 -45.07 6.53 12.73
CA ASP A 636 -44.36 5.25 12.92
C ASP A 636 -45.27 4.11 13.41
N PHE A 637 -46.45 3.99 12.81
CA PHE A 637 -47.30 2.80 12.87
C PHE A 637 -47.84 2.39 14.27
N THR A 638 -47.72 3.20 15.35
CA THR A 638 -48.36 2.87 16.66
C THR A 638 -48.89 4.07 17.49
N GLU A 639 -50.07 3.90 18.10
CA GLU A 639 -50.75 4.87 19.00
C GLU A 639 -49.86 5.37 20.15
N LYS A 640 -48.89 4.54 20.59
CA LYS A 640 -47.98 4.84 21.69
C LYS A 640 -46.96 5.93 21.33
N ILE A 641 -46.47 5.95 20.09
CA ILE A 641 -45.48 6.93 19.62
C ILE A 641 -46.17 8.27 19.39
N TYR A 642 -47.32 8.25 18.72
CA TYR A 642 -48.19 9.41 18.58
C TYR A 642 -48.50 10.11 19.91
N ARG A 643 -48.86 9.33 20.94
CA ARG A 643 -49.07 9.85 22.30
C ARG A 643 -47.80 10.47 22.91
N ARG A 644 -46.63 9.87 22.69
CA ARG A 644 -45.35 10.38 23.20
C ARG A 644 -45.01 11.73 22.56
N GLU A 645 -45.17 11.89 21.26
CA GLU A 645 -44.88 13.13 20.55
C GLU A 645 -45.79 14.28 21.01
N ILE A 646 -47.08 14.02 21.27
CA ILE A 646 -48.00 15.02 21.85
C ILE A 646 -47.52 15.46 23.25
N MET A 647 -47.01 14.54 24.06
CA MET A 647 -46.48 14.88 25.38
C MET A 647 -45.17 15.68 25.29
N LEU A 648 -44.29 15.38 24.34
CA LEU A 648 -43.07 16.16 24.09
C LEU A 648 -43.38 17.57 23.56
N ALA A 649 -44.37 17.71 22.67
CA ALA A 649 -44.83 19.01 22.20
C ALA A 649 -45.41 19.85 23.35
N LYS A 650 -46.20 19.22 24.23
CA LYS A 650 -46.71 19.86 25.45
C LYS A 650 -45.58 20.33 26.38
N ASP A 651 -44.54 19.52 26.56
CA ASP A 651 -43.38 19.83 27.39
C ASP A 651 -42.58 21.03 26.85
N ARG A 652 -42.33 21.07 25.54
CA ARG A 652 -41.67 22.20 24.87
C ARG A 652 -42.41 23.52 25.01
N ILE A 653 -43.75 23.49 24.94
CA ILE A 653 -44.59 24.69 25.13
C ILE A 653 -44.45 25.22 26.58
N LEU A 654 -44.23 24.33 27.54
CA LEU A 654 -44.11 24.68 28.96
C LEU A 654 -42.66 25.04 29.39
N HIS A 655 -41.63 24.53 28.70
CA HIS A 655 -40.20 24.62 29.09
C HIS A 655 -39.25 24.86 27.89
N PRO A 656 -39.26 26.07 27.28
CA PRO A 656 -38.49 26.35 26.05
C PRO A 656 -36.96 26.46 26.24
N GLU A 657 -36.48 26.76 27.44
CA GLU A 657 -35.06 26.99 27.77
C GLU A 657 -34.17 25.73 27.68
N ASP A 658 -34.74 24.53 27.75
CA ASP A 658 -34.00 23.27 27.81
C ASP A 658 -33.49 22.75 26.44
N TYR A 659 -33.69 23.51 25.35
CA TYR A 659 -33.56 23.03 23.96
C TYR A 659 -32.65 23.88 23.02
N VAL A 660 -31.58 24.55 23.51
CA VAL A 660 -30.62 25.38 22.70
C VAL A 660 -29.19 24.75 22.61
N VAL A 661 -28.53 24.73 21.43
CA VAL A 661 -27.15 24.16 21.20
C VAL A 661 -26.14 25.23 20.74
N VAL A 662 -24.89 25.20 21.27
CA VAL A 662 -23.77 26.12 20.90
C VAL A 662 -22.53 25.31 20.47
N TYR A 663 -21.92 25.62 19.32
CA TYR A 663 -20.65 25.03 18.83
C TYR A 663 -19.45 25.96 19.07
N GLU A 664 -18.47 25.54 19.87
CA GLU A 664 -17.16 26.20 20.02
C GLU A 664 -16.03 25.26 19.53
N LYS A 665 -15.08 25.78 18.74
CA LYS A 665 -13.93 24.99 18.24
C LYS A 665 -12.83 24.85 19.30
N PRO A 666 -12.03 23.76 19.31
CA PRO A 666 -10.88 23.61 20.21
C PRO A 666 -9.82 24.67 19.93
N GLU A 667 -9.19 25.17 20.99
CA GLU A 667 -8.13 26.19 20.90
C GLU A 667 -6.74 25.53 20.97
N GLU A 668 -5.84 25.96 20.10
CA GLU A 668 -4.46 25.48 20.07
C GLU A 668 -3.49 26.60 20.44
N ASN A 669 -2.78 26.41 21.56
CA ASN A 669 -1.79 27.34 22.09
C ASN A 669 -0.37 26.84 21.77
N PHE A 670 0.26 27.43 20.76
CA PHE A 670 1.63 27.11 20.36
C PHE A 670 2.66 27.45 21.44
N GLU A 671 3.67 26.59 21.59
CA GLU A 671 4.78 26.76 22.53
C GLU A 671 5.63 27.98 22.16
N ASP A 672 5.92 28.82 23.14
CA ASP A 672 6.89 29.90 23.02
C ASP A 672 8.32 29.34 23.03
N ARG A 673 9.11 29.74 22.03
CA ARG A 673 10.50 29.29 21.87
C ARG A 673 11.45 30.47 21.71
N SER A 674 12.51 30.48 22.52
CA SER A 674 13.59 31.46 22.42
C SER A 674 14.32 31.31 21.08
N TYR A 675 14.77 32.43 20.49
CA TYR A 675 15.61 32.42 19.30
C TYR A 675 16.91 31.63 19.53
N GLU A 676 17.42 31.59 20.76
CA GLU A 676 18.59 30.78 21.11
C GLU A 676 18.35 29.27 20.97
N ASP A 677 17.10 28.82 20.97
CA ASP A 677 16.71 27.41 20.81
C ASP A 677 16.28 27.07 19.37
N MET A 678 16.44 28.03 18.45
CA MET A 678 16.09 27.88 17.04
C MET A 678 17.33 27.83 16.16
N THR A 679 17.31 27.06 15.09
CA THR A 679 18.34 27.11 14.05
C THR A 679 18.37 28.48 13.37
N MET A 680 19.52 28.87 12.81
CA MET A 680 19.62 30.09 11.99
C MET A 680 18.57 30.11 10.86
N ALA A 681 18.22 28.96 10.28
CA ALA A 681 17.17 28.85 9.28
C ALA A 681 15.77 29.15 9.85
N GLN A 682 15.44 28.60 11.03
CA GLN A 682 14.17 28.88 11.71
C GLN A 682 14.05 30.34 12.12
N ILE A 683 15.12 30.95 12.67
CA ILE A 683 15.14 32.39 12.99
C ILE A 683 14.91 33.20 11.72
N ARG A 684 15.54 32.83 10.59
CA ARG A 684 15.34 33.53 9.31
C ARG A 684 13.87 33.53 8.86
N GLU A 685 13.13 32.47 9.15
CA GLU A 685 11.72 32.37 8.78
C GLU A 685 10.81 33.24 9.66
N VAL A 686 11.09 33.31 10.97
CA VAL A 686 10.25 34.05 11.94
C VAL A 686 10.66 35.52 12.09
N ASP A 687 11.95 35.83 12.03
CA ASP A 687 12.52 37.17 12.11
C ASP A 687 13.78 37.29 11.21
N PRO A 688 13.58 37.55 9.90
CA PRO A 688 14.68 37.74 8.97
C PRO A 688 15.62 38.90 9.34
N ALA A 689 15.13 39.90 10.09
CA ALA A 689 15.93 41.05 10.48
C ALA A 689 16.89 40.69 11.61
N TYR A 690 16.40 39.97 12.63
CA TYR A 690 17.24 39.46 13.72
C TYR A 690 18.26 38.43 13.21
N GLU A 691 17.86 37.50 12.33
CA GLU A 691 18.82 36.55 11.73
C GLU A 691 19.92 37.27 10.97
N LYS A 692 19.56 38.27 10.16
CA LYS A 692 20.53 39.08 9.40
C LYS A 692 21.47 39.85 10.33
N TRP A 693 20.94 40.40 11.42
CA TRP A 693 21.75 41.05 12.46
C TRP A 693 22.73 40.06 13.09
N LEU A 694 22.26 38.90 13.56
CA LEU A 694 23.08 37.88 14.20
C LEU A 694 24.16 37.33 13.25
N ARG A 695 23.79 37.07 11.99
CA ARG A 695 24.73 36.70 10.92
C ARG A 695 25.83 37.75 10.77
N ASN A 696 25.48 39.04 10.72
CA ASN A 696 26.48 40.11 10.60
C ASN A 696 27.39 40.16 11.82
N GLN A 697 26.86 39.97 13.03
CA GLN A 697 27.66 39.93 14.26
C GLN A 697 28.65 38.75 14.27
N VAL A 698 28.26 37.58 13.74
CA VAL A 698 29.21 36.47 13.55
C VAL A 698 30.32 36.85 12.57
N PHE A 699 29.97 37.41 11.40
CA PHE A 699 31.01 37.84 10.45
C PHE A 699 31.94 38.90 11.04
N GLU A 700 31.41 39.86 11.80
CA GLU A 700 32.19 40.88 12.50
C GLU A 700 33.15 40.26 13.54
N LYS A 701 32.67 39.31 14.35
CA LYS A 701 33.48 38.53 15.30
C LYS A 701 34.66 37.81 14.63
N PHE A 702 34.48 37.36 13.38
CA PHE A 702 35.50 36.66 12.60
C PHE A 702 36.14 37.54 11.52
N THR A 703 36.23 38.86 11.73
CA THR A 703 36.93 39.80 10.85
C THR A 703 38.22 40.30 11.49
N ASP A 704 39.33 40.32 10.76
CA ASP A 704 40.59 40.91 11.24
C ASP A 704 40.67 42.43 11.02
N GLU A 705 41.67 43.09 11.61
CA GLU A 705 41.90 44.54 11.48
C GLU A 705 42.05 45.03 10.03
N LYS A 706 42.36 44.13 9.09
CA LYS A 706 42.54 44.43 7.66
C LYS A 706 41.27 44.16 6.84
N GLY A 707 40.17 43.77 7.49
CA GLY A 707 38.87 43.49 6.87
C GLY A 707 38.76 42.13 6.19
N TYR A 708 39.59 41.15 6.55
CA TYR A 708 39.45 39.77 6.07
C TYR A 708 38.63 38.95 7.05
N PHE A 709 37.65 38.20 6.53
CA PHE A 709 36.96 37.17 7.30
C PHE A 709 37.87 35.95 7.43
N TYR A 710 37.85 35.26 8.58
CA TYR A 710 38.67 34.08 8.81
C TYR A 710 37.90 32.89 9.38
N SER A 711 38.25 31.68 8.96
CA SER A 711 37.68 30.43 9.49
C SER A 711 38.13 30.19 10.93
N ALA A 712 37.19 29.77 11.78
CA ALA A 712 37.45 29.38 13.16
C ALA A 712 38.31 28.10 13.28
N GLN A 713 38.34 27.26 12.25
CA GLN A 713 39.04 25.97 12.27
C GLN A 713 40.45 26.05 11.65
N SER A 714 40.57 26.40 10.36
CA SER A 714 41.88 26.50 9.68
C SER A 714 42.53 27.87 9.73
N GLY A 715 41.79 28.92 10.10
CA GLY A 715 42.25 30.30 9.96
C GLY A 715 42.30 30.80 8.51
N TYR A 716 41.76 30.05 7.53
CA TYR A 716 41.66 30.49 6.12
C TYR A 716 41.01 31.88 6.04
N LYS A 717 41.62 32.81 5.30
CA LYS A 717 41.19 34.21 5.20
C LYS A 717 40.67 34.57 3.81
N SER A 718 39.54 35.28 3.75
CA SER A 718 39.03 35.84 2.50
C SER A 718 38.21 37.11 2.74
N LYS A 719 38.19 38.02 1.76
CA LYS A 719 37.28 39.18 1.75
C LYS A 719 35.87 38.81 1.28
N ASN A 720 35.72 37.63 0.69
CA ASN A 720 34.45 37.18 0.15
C ASN A 720 33.66 36.40 1.21
N ARG A 721 32.46 36.88 1.56
CA ARG A 721 31.58 36.16 2.51
C ARG A 721 31.12 34.80 1.99
N TRP A 722 31.06 34.61 0.68
CA TRP A 722 30.62 33.35 0.05
C TRP A 722 31.58 32.18 0.27
N ASP A 723 32.81 32.46 0.71
CA ASP A 723 33.79 31.41 0.99
C ASP A 723 33.50 30.72 2.34
N PHE A 724 32.54 31.25 3.11
CA PHE A 724 32.27 30.85 4.48
C PHE A 724 30.78 30.58 4.75
N GLU A 725 30.54 29.67 5.69
CA GLU A 725 29.25 29.31 6.25
C GLU A 725 29.27 29.51 7.76
N ILE A 726 28.11 29.88 8.32
CA ILE A 726 27.92 29.96 9.77
C ILE A 726 27.43 28.60 10.25
N ASP A 727 28.08 28.08 11.28
CA ASP A 727 27.73 26.82 11.92
C ASP A 727 27.81 26.91 13.45
N HIS A 728 27.20 25.98 14.17
CA HIS A 728 27.21 25.94 15.63
C HIS A 728 28.37 25.12 16.17
N ILE A 729 29.20 25.64 17.08
CA ILE A 729 30.28 24.90 17.78
C ILE A 729 29.72 23.60 18.37
N THR A 730 28.77 23.71 19.29
CA THR A 730 27.93 22.59 19.72
C THR A 730 26.64 22.61 18.89
N PRO A 731 26.33 21.56 18.12
CA PRO A 731 25.09 21.51 17.34
C PRO A 731 23.84 21.68 18.21
N ILE A 732 22.79 22.31 17.67
CA ILE A 732 21.50 22.43 18.40
C ILE A 732 20.92 21.06 18.73
N SER A 733 21.09 20.07 17.85
CA SER A 733 20.69 18.67 18.10
C SER A 733 21.38 18.04 19.32
N ALA A 734 22.48 18.63 19.81
CA ALA A 734 23.20 18.25 21.01
C ALA A 734 23.01 19.23 22.19
N GLY A 735 22.05 20.16 22.11
CA GLY A 735 21.75 21.14 23.15
C GLY A 735 22.52 22.46 23.02
N GLY A 736 23.22 22.69 21.91
CA GLY A 736 23.83 23.99 21.63
C GLY A 736 22.81 25.10 21.38
N LYS A 737 23.18 26.33 21.70
CA LYS A 737 22.33 27.53 21.55
C LYS A 737 22.72 28.35 20.32
N THR A 738 21.78 29.08 19.73
CA THR A 738 22.03 30.01 18.63
C THR A 738 22.34 31.41 19.18
N ASN A 739 23.56 31.54 19.70
CA ASN A 739 24.11 32.79 20.21
C ASN A 739 25.53 33.00 19.70
N LEU A 740 26.07 34.21 19.86
CA LEU A 740 27.38 34.56 19.32
C LEU A 740 28.52 33.70 19.85
N ASP A 741 28.39 33.15 21.06
CA ASP A 741 29.43 32.32 21.67
C ASP A 741 29.50 30.94 21.03
N ASN A 742 28.34 30.38 20.68
CA ASN A 742 28.25 29.06 20.07
C ASN A 742 28.19 29.11 18.53
N LEU A 743 28.15 30.28 17.89
CA LEU A 743 28.23 30.41 16.43
C LEU A 743 29.68 30.66 15.97
N GLN A 744 30.07 30.00 14.88
CA GLN A 744 31.39 30.11 14.28
C GLN A 744 31.33 30.22 12.76
N LEU A 745 32.43 30.68 12.16
CA LEU A 745 32.61 30.81 10.73
C LEU A 745 33.50 29.66 10.22
N LEU A 746 33.01 28.85 9.29
CA LEU A 746 33.76 27.74 8.67
C LEU A 746 33.75 27.89 7.16
N THR A 747 34.78 27.41 6.46
CA THR A 747 34.71 27.25 5.01
C THR A 747 33.73 26.13 4.64
N VAL A 748 33.21 26.16 3.41
CA VAL A 748 32.28 25.13 2.90
C VAL A 748 32.86 23.71 3.02
N ARG A 749 34.19 23.55 2.88
CA ARG A 749 34.86 22.24 3.02
C ARG A 749 34.92 21.78 4.48
N GLU A 750 35.24 22.69 5.39
CA GLU A 750 35.30 22.42 6.83
C GLU A 750 33.92 22.06 7.38
N ASN A 751 32.90 22.82 6.99
CA ASN A 751 31.53 22.57 7.42
C ASN A 751 31.04 21.18 6.96
N ARG A 752 31.38 20.77 5.72
CA ARG A 752 31.11 19.41 5.23
C ARG A 752 31.86 18.33 6.02
N GLY A 753 33.07 18.63 6.50
CA GLY A 753 33.89 17.69 7.28
C GLY A 753 33.40 17.47 8.71
N LYS A 754 32.61 18.41 9.24
CA LYS A 754 32.10 18.40 10.62
C LYS A 754 30.82 17.58 10.84
N GLY A 755 30.05 17.30 9.80
CA GLY A 755 28.78 16.55 9.92
C GLY A 755 28.92 15.27 10.76
N ASP A 756 27.92 15.00 11.62
CA ASP A 756 27.93 13.92 12.62
C ASP A 756 28.47 12.60 12.03
N LYS A 757 29.71 12.26 12.40
CA LYS A 757 30.22 10.88 12.37
C LYS A 757 29.79 10.25 13.70
N GLU A 758 28.98 9.20 13.65
CA GLU A 758 28.45 8.51 14.85
C GLU A 758 29.58 8.18 15.85
N ASP A 759 29.25 8.33 17.14
CA ASP A 759 30.15 8.26 18.30
C ASP A 759 31.03 6.98 18.35
N GLU A 760 32.36 7.14 18.29
CA GLU A 760 33.31 6.14 18.82
C GLU A 760 33.46 6.35 20.34
N PRO A 761 33.43 5.29 21.16
CA PRO A 761 33.57 5.43 22.61
C PRO A 761 34.98 5.90 22.99
N SER A 762 35.03 6.91 23.85
CA SER A 762 36.23 7.52 24.42
C SER A 762 37.09 6.50 25.18
N ALA A 763 38.34 6.31 24.73
CA ALA A 763 39.40 5.70 25.52
C ALA A 763 40.38 6.78 25.99
N GLU A 764 40.35 7.11 27.28
CA GLU A 764 41.50 7.68 27.98
C GLU A 764 42.46 6.56 28.41
N GLU A 765 43.72 6.92 28.60
CA GLU A 765 44.90 6.12 28.99
C GLU A 765 45.64 5.34 27.88
N SER A 766 46.49 6.04 27.11
CA SER A 766 47.96 5.93 27.28
C SER A 766 48.73 6.72 26.20
N SER A 767 49.59 7.63 26.67
CA SER A 767 50.74 8.19 25.98
C SER A 767 51.61 7.06 25.40
N THR A 768 52.20 7.12 24.19
CA THR A 768 53.18 8.12 23.74
C THR A 768 53.56 7.83 22.27
N ILE A 769 53.93 8.90 21.54
CA ILE A 769 54.73 8.96 20.30
C ILE A 769 53.97 9.18 18.98
N SER A 770 54.50 10.18 18.27
CA SER A 770 53.98 11.09 17.26
C SER A 770 54.19 10.67 15.79
N ASN A 771 53.33 11.26 14.93
CA ASN A 771 53.51 11.70 13.54
C ASN A 771 53.34 10.67 12.40
N ALA A 772 52.22 10.72 11.66
CA ALA A 772 51.96 11.64 10.54
C ALA A 772 51.02 11.05 9.44
N SER A 773 50.06 11.89 9.04
CA SER A 773 49.33 11.98 7.75
C SER A 773 48.34 10.89 7.28
N ASP A 774 47.09 11.38 7.13
CA ASP A 774 46.02 11.02 6.18
C ASP A 774 45.15 9.78 6.43
N ILE A 775 44.05 9.98 7.18
CA ILE A 775 42.87 9.10 7.13
C ILE A 775 41.61 9.94 6.86
N GLU A 776 41.11 9.80 5.63
CA GLU A 776 39.79 10.26 5.17
C GLU A 776 38.67 9.33 5.68
N SER A 777 37.59 9.97 6.15
CA SER A 777 36.19 9.54 6.27
C SER A 777 35.82 8.05 6.10
N GLY A 778 35.22 7.50 7.18
CA GLY A 778 34.50 6.22 7.23
C GLY A 778 33.43 6.07 6.15
N LYS A 779 33.79 5.32 5.12
CA LYS A 779 32.89 4.42 4.39
C LYS A 779 32.85 3.10 5.16
N ALA A 780 31.78 2.31 4.98
CA ALA A 780 31.73 0.91 5.38
C ALA A 780 33.11 0.26 5.19
N GLU A 781 33.65 -0.44 6.21
CA GLU A 781 34.95 -1.10 6.13
C GLU A 781 35.06 -1.77 4.77
N ALA A 782 35.84 -1.17 3.87
CA ALA A 782 35.96 -1.67 2.52
C ALA A 782 36.57 -3.06 2.68
N SER A 783 35.89 -4.10 2.20
CA SER A 783 36.47 -5.43 2.17
C SER A 783 37.88 -5.31 1.58
N GLN A 784 38.89 -5.87 2.24
CA GLN A 784 40.28 -5.82 1.78
C GLN A 784 40.74 -7.22 1.38
N ILE A 785 41.69 -7.28 0.44
CA ILE A 785 42.47 -8.49 0.15
C ILE A 785 43.89 -8.18 0.58
N ARG A 786 44.47 -9.09 1.36
CA ARG A 786 45.84 -9.04 1.84
C ARG A 786 46.55 -10.31 1.40
N ILE A 787 47.71 -10.18 0.77
CA ILE A 787 48.51 -11.32 0.33
C ILE A 787 49.83 -11.29 1.10
N VAL A 788 50.07 -12.31 1.92
CA VAL A 788 51.35 -12.52 2.60
C VAL A 788 52.22 -13.42 1.71
N ARG A 789 53.39 -12.93 1.32
CA ARG A 789 54.35 -13.65 0.50
C ARG A 789 55.13 -14.66 1.34
N SER A 790 55.80 -15.60 0.67
CA SER A 790 56.62 -16.62 1.32
C SER A 790 57.81 -16.06 2.11
N ASP A 791 58.24 -14.82 1.81
CA ASP A 791 59.27 -14.09 2.55
C ASP A 791 58.73 -13.25 3.73
N GLY A 792 57.41 -13.32 3.99
CA GLY A 792 56.73 -12.61 5.07
C GLY A 792 56.30 -11.17 4.71
N THR A 793 56.60 -10.66 3.52
CA THR A 793 56.14 -9.34 3.08
C THR A 793 54.66 -9.36 2.68
N ILE A 794 53.99 -8.20 2.79
CA ILE A 794 52.54 -8.10 2.59
C ILE A 794 52.23 -7.20 1.40
N LEU A 795 51.41 -7.69 0.47
CA LEU A 795 50.76 -6.90 -0.58
C LEU A 795 49.31 -6.61 -0.17
N CYS A 796 49.01 -5.35 0.12
CA CYS A 796 47.66 -4.86 0.41
C CYS A 796 47.53 -3.40 -0.06
N GLU A 797 46.63 -3.13 -1.01
CA GLU A 797 46.40 -1.81 -1.57
C GLU A 797 45.11 -1.18 -1.02
N LYS A 798 44.90 0.12 -1.31
CA LYS A 798 43.74 0.90 -0.87
C LYS A 798 42.36 0.27 -1.18
N ASN A 799 42.28 -0.65 -2.15
CA ASN A 799 41.08 -1.46 -2.40
C ASN A 799 41.43 -2.85 -2.96
N PRO A 800 40.52 -3.85 -2.85
CA PRO A 800 40.73 -5.22 -3.34
C PRO A 800 41.09 -5.33 -4.80
N THR A 801 40.51 -4.47 -5.64
CA THR A 801 40.73 -4.52 -7.10
C THR A 801 42.16 -4.11 -7.46
N LEU A 802 42.74 -3.17 -6.71
CA LEU A 802 44.14 -2.78 -6.83
C LEU A 802 45.07 -3.88 -6.33
N THR A 803 44.80 -4.47 -5.16
CA THR A 803 45.59 -5.60 -4.64
C THR A 803 45.55 -6.75 -5.64
N TYR A 804 44.36 -7.08 -6.16
CA TYR A 804 44.13 -8.12 -7.13
C TYR A 804 44.92 -7.91 -8.43
N ALA A 805 44.91 -6.69 -8.98
CA ALA A 805 45.66 -6.39 -10.19
C ALA A 805 47.18 -6.48 -9.97
N LYS A 806 47.70 -5.88 -8.89
CA LYS A 806 49.13 -5.98 -8.57
C LYS A 806 49.59 -7.41 -8.34
N ALA A 807 48.75 -8.23 -7.69
CA ALA A 807 49.04 -9.64 -7.48
C ALA A 807 49.09 -10.40 -8.82
N VAL A 808 48.20 -10.12 -9.76
CA VAL A 808 48.25 -10.72 -11.10
C VAL A 808 49.50 -10.28 -11.87
N GLU A 809 49.91 -9.01 -11.75
CA GLU A 809 51.15 -8.51 -12.36
C GLU A 809 52.39 -9.18 -11.76
N GLU A 810 52.43 -9.34 -10.44
CA GLU A 810 53.52 -9.97 -9.71
C GLU A 810 53.65 -11.48 -9.97
N ALA A 811 52.51 -12.17 -10.15
CA ALA A 811 52.48 -13.56 -10.59
C ALA A 811 53.06 -13.75 -12.01
N GLY A 812 53.12 -12.67 -12.79
CA GLY A 812 53.60 -12.61 -14.16
C GLY A 812 52.45 -12.72 -15.15
N ILE A 813 52.17 -11.62 -15.87
CA ILE A 813 50.99 -11.48 -16.74
C ILE A 813 50.89 -12.60 -17.77
N GLU A 814 51.98 -12.93 -18.47
CA GLU A 814 52.00 -14.03 -19.46
C GLU A 814 51.83 -15.42 -18.82
N ARG A 815 52.33 -15.62 -17.59
CA ARG A 815 52.17 -16.88 -16.86
C ARG A 815 50.71 -17.08 -16.44
N VAL A 816 50.07 -16.02 -15.94
CA VAL A 816 48.66 -16.04 -15.55
C VAL A 816 47.76 -16.21 -16.78
N LYS A 817 48.08 -15.54 -17.88
CA LYS A 817 47.37 -15.69 -19.15
C LYS A 817 47.48 -17.12 -19.71
N GLY A 818 48.62 -17.77 -19.54
CA GLY A 818 48.83 -19.18 -19.89
C GLY A 818 47.95 -20.18 -19.13
N LEU A 819 47.31 -19.77 -18.02
CA LEU A 819 46.34 -20.59 -17.28
C LEU A 819 44.97 -20.67 -17.95
N ASN A 820 44.73 -19.89 -19.02
CA ASN A 820 43.47 -19.85 -19.78
C ASN A 820 42.21 -19.70 -18.89
N ILE A 821 42.31 -18.92 -17.81
CA ILE A 821 41.18 -18.67 -16.91
C ILE A 821 40.17 -17.78 -17.64
N VAL A 822 38.90 -18.20 -17.69
CA VAL A 822 37.80 -17.44 -18.30
C VAL A 822 36.76 -17.10 -17.22
N LYS A 823 36.29 -15.85 -17.20
CA LYS A 823 35.21 -15.38 -16.32
C LYS A 823 34.13 -14.71 -17.17
N CYS A 824 32.89 -15.16 -17.02
CA CYS A 824 31.74 -14.66 -17.78
C CYS A 824 31.98 -14.68 -19.31
N GLY A 825 32.64 -15.73 -19.81
CA GLY A 825 32.98 -15.86 -21.24
C GLY A 825 34.14 -14.98 -21.73
N VAL A 826 34.73 -14.14 -20.87
CA VAL A 826 35.88 -13.27 -21.20
C VAL A 826 37.17 -13.84 -20.59
N PRO A 827 38.28 -13.91 -21.34
CA PRO A 827 39.59 -14.28 -20.78
C PRO A 827 39.97 -13.38 -19.62
N LEU A 828 40.59 -13.95 -18.59
CA LEU A 828 41.02 -13.21 -17.40
C LEU A 828 41.96 -12.06 -17.77
N ILE A 829 42.85 -12.28 -18.73
CA ILE A 829 43.73 -11.26 -19.31
C ILE A 829 43.57 -11.32 -20.83
N GLY A 830 43.26 -10.19 -21.47
CA GLY A 830 43.06 -10.10 -22.92
C GLY A 830 43.41 -8.73 -23.49
N LYS A 831 43.51 -8.63 -24.81
CA LYS A 831 43.76 -7.36 -25.53
C LYS A 831 42.47 -6.64 -25.91
N GLU A 832 41.37 -7.36 -26.00
CA GLU A 832 40.07 -6.83 -26.40
C GLU A 832 39.32 -6.28 -25.18
N LYS A 833 38.88 -5.03 -25.29
CA LYS A 833 38.05 -4.38 -24.28
C LYS A 833 36.62 -4.86 -24.42
N SER A 834 36.05 -5.37 -23.34
CA SER A 834 34.63 -5.70 -23.26
C SER A 834 33.83 -4.43 -22.94
N ASP A 835 32.81 -4.14 -23.76
CA ASP A 835 31.88 -3.03 -23.49
C ASP A 835 30.91 -3.33 -22.33
N LYS A 836 30.88 -4.59 -21.86
CA LYS A 836 29.94 -5.09 -20.83
C LYS A 836 30.52 -5.17 -19.42
N TYR A 837 31.84 -5.30 -19.27
CA TYR A 837 32.45 -5.60 -17.97
C TYR A 837 33.64 -4.70 -17.65
N ASN A 838 33.75 -4.30 -16.38
CA ASN A 838 34.89 -3.52 -15.90
C ASN A 838 36.20 -4.32 -15.98
N GLN A 839 37.10 -3.86 -16.84
CA GLN A 839 38.46 -4.39 -16.97
C GLN A 839 39.48 -3.31 -16.60
N ARG A 840 40.60 -3.75 -16.03
CA ARG A 840 41.69 -2.86 -15.61
C ARG A 840 42.90 -3.05 -16.50
N LEU A 841 43.47 -1.94 -16.98
CA LEU A 841 44.70 -1.97 -17.76
C LEU A 841 45.88 -2.37 -16.86
N LEU A 842 46.64 -3.37 -17.29
CA LEU A 842 47.89 -3.80 -16.70
C LEU A 842 49.07 -3.05 -17.30
N SER A 843 50.22 -3.11 -16.64
CA SER A 843 51.48 -2.47 -17.02
C SER A 843 52.00 -2.86 -18.41
N ASN A 844 51.66 -4.05 -18.94
CA ASN A 844 52.00 -4.47 -20.30
C ASN A 844 50.99 -4.01 -21.38
N GLY A 845 49.97 -3.23 -21.00
CA GLY A 845 48.93 -2.73 -21.89
C GLY A 845 47.78 -3.71 -22.15
N GLU A 846 47.75 -4.87 -21.49
CA GLU A 846 46.63 -5.82 -21.57
C GLU A 846 45.56 -5.53 -20.50
N LEU A 847 44.35 -6.04 -20.70
CA LEU A 847 43.19 -5.79 -19.85
C LEU A 847 42.91 -7.00 -18.96
N LEU A 848 42.95 -6.79 -17.64
CA LEU A 848 42.56 -7.75 -16.61
C LEU A 848 41.07 -7.64 -16.31
N PHE A 849 40.35 -8.76 -16.37
CA PHE A 849 38.97 -8.86 -15.91
C PHE A 849 38.88 -8.57 -14.40
N SER A 850 38.27 -7.44 -14.05
CA SER A 850 38.24 -6.91 -12.68
C SER A 850 36.84 -6.81 -12.08
N ASN A 851 35.81 -7.14 -12.88
CA ASN A 851 34.40 -7.13 -12.51
C ASN A 851 34.01 -8.36 -11.65
N LEU A 852 34.66 -8.49 -10.50
CA LEU A 852 34.49 -9.57 -9.53
C LEU A 852 34.29 -8.97 -8.12
N ASN A 853 33.49 -9.61 -7.27
CA ASN A 853 33.44 -9.26 -5.84
C ASN A 853 34.75 -9.69 -5.13
N THR A 854 34.91 -9.32 -3.86
CA THR A 854 36.16 -9.55 -3.12
C THR A 854 36.46 -11.04 -2.91
N GLN A 855 35.45 -11.86 -2.65
CA GLN A 855 35.61 -13.32 -2.51
C GLN A 855 36.02 -14.00 -3.82
N ASP A 856 35.41 -13.61 -4.94
CA ASP A 856 35.75 -14.18 -6.24
C ASP A 856 37.14 -13.74 -6.72
N LYS A 857 37.58 -12.52 -6.37
CA LYS A 857 38.98 -12.09 -6.56
C LYS A 857 39.93 -12.96 -5.76
N LYS A 858 39.63 -13.23 -4.48
CA LYS A 858 40.41 -14.13 -3.63
C LYS A 858 40.50 -15.53 -4.23
N LYS A 859 39.38 -16.14 -4.64
CA LYS A 859 39.35 -17.47 -5.28
C LYS A 859 40.19 -17.54 -6.56
N VAL A 860 40.16 -16.49 -7.38
CA VAL A 860 41.00 -16.43 -8.59
C VAL A 860 42.48 -16.35 -8.21
N LEU A 861 42.84 -15.54 -7.22
CA LEU A 861 44.22 -15.45 -6.74
C LEU A 861 44.70 -16.75 -6.09
N GLU A 862 43.83 -17.45 -5.34
CA GLU A 862 44.14 -18.76 -4.76
C GLU A 862 44.40 -19.80 -5.85
N LYS A 863 43.61 -19.78 -6.94
CA LYS A 863 43.85 -20.63 -8.11
C LYS A 863 45.18 -20.28 -8.77
N ILE A 864 45.48 -19.00 -9.00
CA ILE A 864 46.77 -18.56 -9.57
C ILE A 864 47.93 -18.99 -8.67
N ASN A 865 47.79 -18.80 -7.36
CA ASN A 865 48.78 -19.16 -6.36
C ASN A 865 49.08 -20.66 -6.35
N ALA A 866 48.04 -21.50 -6.45
CA ALA A 866 48.17 -22.95 -6.52
C ALA A 866 48.82 -23.40 -7.84
N GLU A 867 48.30 -22.94 -8.98
CA GLU A 867 48.76 -23.36 -10.32
C GLU A 867 50.18 -22.89 -10.64
N LEU A 868 50.56 -21.70 -10.15
CA LEU A 868 51.91 -21.15 -10.36
C LEU A 868 52.87 -21.42 -9.19
N SER A 869 52.42 -22.14 -8.14
CA SER A 869 53.18 -22.48 -6.95
C SER A 869 53.88 -21.29 -6.29
N LEU A 870 53.14 -20.19 -6.07
CA LEU A 870 53.70 -18.91 -5.62
C LEU A 870 53.94 -18.82 -4.10
N GLY A 871 53.33 -19.72 -3.31
CA GLY A 871 53.52 -19.78 -1.85
C GLY A 871 52.89 -18.60 -1.10
N TRP A 872 51.89 -17.94 -1.68
CA TRP A 872 51.18 -16.83 -1.06
C TRP A 872 50.11 -17.31 -0.08
N VAL A 873 49.90 -16.55 1.01
CA VAL A 873 48.74 -16.69 1.90
C VAL A 873 47.81 -15.52 1.64
N ILE A 874 46.58 -15.80 1.19
CA ILE A 874 45.63 -14.78 0.74
C ILE A 874 44.50 -14.66 1.78
N GLU A 875 44.45 -13.51 2.45
CA GLU A 875 43.48 -13.17 3.50
C GLU A 875 42.48 -12.13 2.97
N SER A 876 41.26 -12.14 3.51
CA SER A 876 40.24 -11.12 3.21
C SER A 876 39.41 -10.82 4.46
N THR A 877 39.02 -9.56 4.66
CA THR A 877 38.41 -9.08 5.93
C THR A 877 36.88 -9.23 6.04
N GLU A 878 36.23 -10.02 5.19
CA GLU A 878 34.80 -10.33 5.40
C GLU A 878 34.64 -11.34 6.55
N LYS A 879 33.95 -10.95 7.64
CA LYS A 879 33.59 -11.86 8.73
C LYS A 879 32.82 -13.06 8.18
N GLU A 880 33.39 -14.25 8.35
CA GLU A 880 32.67 -15.52 8.27
C GLU A 880 31.45 -15.47 9.19
N ALA A 881 30.28 -15.80 8.66
CA ALA A 881 29.12 -16.14 9.47
C ALA A 881 29.42 -17.48 10.19
N LYS A 882 30.02 -17.40 11.38
CA LYS A 882 30.08 -18.54 12.30
C LYS A 882 28.67 -18.84 12.81
N ILE A 883 28.12 -19.95 12.33
CA ILE A 883 27.21 -20.78 13.10
C ILE A 883 28.07 -21.46 14.17
N SER A 884 27.88 -21.10 15.44
CA SER A 884 28.46 -21.83 16.56
C SER A 884 27.39 -22.77 17.11
N ASP A 885 27.53 -24.05 16.79
CA ASP A 885 26.97 -25.14 17.57
C ASP A 885 27.75 -25.25 18.89
N GLU A 886 27.03 -25.19 20.02
CA GLU A 886 27.46 -25.83 21.26
C GLU A 886 27.05 -27.31 21.20
N LYS A 887 28.02 -28.19 20.96
CA LYS A 887 27.99 -29.57 21.46
C LYS A 887 29.39 -29.95 21.91
N GLU A 888 29.55 -30.13 23.22
CA GLU A 888 30.65 -30.88 23.79
C GLU A 888 30.16 -32.25 24.28
N LYS A 889 31.03 -33.26 24.08
CA LYS A 889 31.03 -34.66 24.59
C LYS A 889 30.21 -35.68 23.77
N SER A 890 30.74 -36.83 23.36
CA SER A 890 31.98 -37.55 23.70
C SER A 890 32.27 -38.64 22.67
N ASP A 891 33.57 -38.83 22.41
CA ASP A 891 34.32 -40.04 22.06
C ASP A 891 33.77 -41.14 21.13
N SER A 892 34.64 -41.40 20.15
CA SER A 892 35.17 -42.71 19.74
C SER A 892 34.60 -43.39 18.48
N ILE A 893 35.54 -43.60 17.55
CA ILE A 893 35.70 -44.71 16.60
C ILE A 893 34.56 -44.89 15.59
N ASP A 894 34.75 -44.46 14.35
CA ASP A 894 34.85 -45.38 13.21
C ASP A 894 35.18 -44.65 11.88
N THR A 895 35.80 -45.42 10.99
CA THR A 895 36.21 -45.14 9.60
C THR A 895 35.16 -44.45 8.71
N PRO A 896 35.57 -43.82 7.58
CA PRO A 896 34.64 -43.08 6.72
C PRO A 896 33.63 -44.02 6.07
N ILE A 897 32.36 -43.85 6.43
CA ILE A 897 31.22 -44.46 5.74
C ILE A 897 30.83 -43.52 4.59
N GLU A 898 30.84 -44.06 3.37
CA GLU A 898 30.13 -43.50 2.24
C GLU A 898 28.64 -43.38 2.62
N GLU A 899 28.09 -42.16 2.71
CA GLU A 899 26.64 -42.00 2.84
C GLU A 899 25.97 -42.40 1.52
N GLY A 900 25.48 -43.64 1.51
CA GLY A 900 24.57 -44.17 0.51
C GLY A 900 23.18 -43.54 0.61
N GLU A 901 22.40 -43.74 -0.45
CA GLU A 901 20.99 -43.34 -0.56
C GLU A 901 20.17 -43.80 0.66
N PRO A 902 19.22 -42.97 1.17
CA PRO A 902 18.41 -43.34 2.32
C PRO A 902 17.55 -44.58 1.99
N GLU A 903 17.41 -45.49 2.96
CA GLU A 903 16.61 -46.72 2.83
C GLU A 903 15.19 -46.40 2.35
N GLN A 904 14.89 -46.75 1.10
CA GLN A 904 13.54 -46.77 0.57
C GLN A 904 12.75 -47.88 1.28
N ASP A 905 11.64 -47.53 1.94
CA ASP A 905 10.65 -48.53 2.36
C ASP A 905 10.16 -49.26 1.10
N GLN A 906 10.65 -50.48 0.87
CA GLN A 906 10.32 -51.31 -0.30
C GLN A 906 8.90 -51.90 -0.25
N GLY A 907 8.12 -51.55 0.77
CA GLY A 907 6.70 -51.91 0.87
C GLY A 907 5.83 -51.26 -0.23
N PRO A 908 4.69 -51.86 -0.58
CA PRO A 908 3.76 -51.29 -1.56
C PRO A 908 3.17 -49.99 -1.02
N PHE A 909 3.28 -48.91 -1.80
CA PHE A 909 2.76 -47.60 -1.39
C PHE A 909 1.26 -47.65 -1.06
N SER A 910 0.90 -47.09 0.10
CA SER A 910 -0.47 -46.91 0.55
C SER A 910 -0.63 -45.59 1.30
N MET A 911 -1.67 -44.83 0.98
CA MET A 911 -2.03 -43.55 1.63
C MET A 911 -3.54 -43.49 1.86
N VAL A 912 -3.98 -42.97 3.01
CA VAL A 912 -5.40 -42.69 3.27
C VAL A 912 -5.68 -41.21 3.03
N VAL A 913 -6.70 -40.92 2.23
CA VAL A 913 -7.10 -39.54 1.88
C VAL A 913 -7.86 -38.91 3.04
N GLU A 914 -7.27 -37.90 3.65
CA GLU A 914 -7.87 -37.08 4.71
C GLU A 914 -8.68 -35.91 4.13
N ASP A 915 -8.20 -35.29 3.04
CA ASP A 915 -8.88 -34.17 2.39
C ASP A 915 -8.70 -34.15 0.86
N ILE A 916 -9.59 -33.44 0.16
CA ILE A 916 -9.63 -33.37 -1.30
C ILE A 916 -9.85 -31.92 -1.75
N PHE A 917 -8.85 -31.37 -2.43
CA PHE A 917 -8.91 -30.01 -3.01
C PHE A 917 -8.97 -30.08 -4.52
N TYR A 918 -9.75 -29.19 -5.14
CA TYR A 918 -9.76 -29.03 -6.59
C TYR A 918 -9.00 -27.78 -6.96
N ILE A 919 -8.00 -27.92 -7.83
CA ILE A 919 -7.18 -26.81 -8.29
C ILE A 919 -7.49 -26.59 -9.77
N SER A 920 -8.14 -25.47 -10.07
CA SER A 920 -8.54 -25.11 -11.44
C SER A 920 -7.31 -25.09 -12.36
N GLY A 921 -7.35 -25.86 -13.44
CA GLY A 921 -6.26 -26.00 -14.41
C GLY A 921 -5.11 -26.95 -14.02
N ARG A 922 -5.07 -27.48 -12.79
CA ARG A 922 -4.00 -28.41 -12.33
C ARG A 922 -4.49 -29.79 -11.88
N GLY A 923 -5.78 -29.96 -11.60
CA GLY A 923 -6.38 -31.25 -11.26
C GLY A 923 -6.83 -31.34 -9.80
N VAL A 924 -6.96 -32.55 -9.28
CA VAL A 924 -7.42 -32.80 -7.90
C VAL A 924 -6.21 -33.12 -7.00
N SER A 925 -6.11 -32.45 -5.86
CA SER A 925 -5.13 -32.77 -4.80
C SER A 925 -5.76 -33.66 -3.75
N LEU A 926 -5.13 -34.81 -3.49
CA LEU A 926 -5.49 -35.73 -2.41
C LEU A 926 -4.49 -35.53 -1.27
N VAL A 927 -4.97 -35.03 -0.13
CA VAL A 927 -4.13 -34.78 1.05
C VAL A 927 -4.26 -35.96 2.01
N GLY A 928 -3.13 -36.52 2.46
CA GLY A 928 -3.11 -37.65 3.37
C GLY A 928 -1.72 -37.95 3.92
N VAL A 929 -1.65 -38.86 4.89
CA VAL A 929 -0.39 -39.38 5.44
C VAL A 929 -0.07 -40.71 4.78
N ILE A 930 1.19 -40.89 4.37
CA ILE A 930 1.67 -42.14 3.77
C ILE A 930 1.79 -43.21 4.86
N ASP A 931 0.98 -44.27 4.75
CA ASP A 931 0.89 -45.36 5.72
C ASP A 931 2.00 -46.40 5.52
N SER A 932 2.42 -46.61 4.27
CA SER A 932 3.55 -47.48 3.92
C SER A 932 4.06 -47.20 2.51
N GLY A 933 5.34 -47.52 2.25
CA GLY A 933 5.97 -47.45 0.93
C GLY A 933 6.29 -46.04 0.43
N THR A 934 6.87 -45.97 -0.77
CA THR A 934 7.34 -44.70 -1.38
C THR A 934 6.60 -44.41 -2.68
N ILE A 935 6.23 -43.14 -2.90
CA ILE A 935 5.56 -42.67 -4.12
C ILE A 935 6.41 -41.63 -4.84
N TYR A 936 6.48 -41.71 -6.16
CA TYR A 936 7.21 -40.80 -7.04
C TYR A 936 6.25 -40.05 -7.98
N VAL A 937 6.64 -38.85 -8.39
CA VAL A 937 5.96 -38.14 -9.48
C VAL A 937 6.03 -39.00 -10.75
N GLY A 938 4.88 -39.19 -11.39
CA GLY A 938 4.72 -40.04 -12.58
C GLY A 938 4.26 -41.47 -12.28
N ASP A 939 4.18 -41.89 -11.01
CA ASP A 939 3.64 -43.20 -10.65
C ASP A 939 2.13 -43.30 -10.95
N GLU A 940 1.69 -44.49 -11.37
CA GLU A 940 0.26 -44.81 -11.49
C GLU A 940 -0.27 -45.33 -10.14
N VAL A 941 -1.34 -44.71 -9.65
CA VAL A 941 -2.02 -45.07 -8.42
C VAL A 941 -3.44 -45.51 -8.68
N VAL A 942 -3.93 -46.46 -7.89
CA VAL A 942 -5.31 -46.95 -7.87
C VAL A 942 -5.96 -46.59 -6.54
N MET A 943 -7.15 -45.99 -6.61
CA MET A 943 -7.98 -45.71 -5.45
C MET A 943 -8.85 -46.91 -5.09
N SER A 944 -9.32 -46.99 -3.85
CA SER A 944 -10.18 -48.08 -3.35
C SER A 944 -11.49 -48.26 -4.13
N ASN A 945 -11.92 -47.26 -4.91
CA ASN A 945 -13.06 -47.33 -5.84
C ASN A 945 -12.71 -47.93 -7.23
N GLY A 946 -11.47 -48.41 -7.41
CA GLY A 946 -10.98 -49.04 -8.64
C GLY A 946 -10.48 -48.07 -9.71
N ARG A 947 -10.56 -46.74 -9.50
CA ARG A 947 -10.07 -45.75 -10.47
C ARG A 947 -8.57 -45.57 -10.39
N ARG A 948 -7.96 -45.36 -11.55
CA ARG A 948 -6.53 -45.14 -11.68
C ARG A 948 -6.22 -43.70 -12.08
N ALA A 949 -5.13 -43.17 -11.56
CA ALA A 949 -4.61 -41.86 -11.93
C ALA A 949 -3.09 -41.88 -11.95
N ILE A 950 -2.51 -40.92 -12.68
CA ILE A 950 -1.08 -40.66 -12.65
C ILE A 950 -0.82 -39.50 -11.69
N VAL A 951 0.18 -39.66 -10.83
CA VAL A 951 0.66 -38.61 -9.92
C VAL A 951 1.38 -37.54 -10.74
N SER A 952 0.84 -36.32 -10.76
CA SER A 952 1.41 -35.20 -11.53
C SER A 952 2.38 -34.35 -10.72
N SER A 953 2.20 -34.26 -9.41
CA SER A 953 3.13 -33.62 -8.48
C SER A 953 2.89 -34.08 -7.05
N ILE A 954 3.92 -34.01 -6.20
CA ILE A 954 3.84 -34.30 -4.78
C ILE A 954 4.23 -33.04 -4.01
N GLU A 955 3.38 -32.61 -3.08
CA GLU A 955 3.63 -31.48 -2.20
C GLU A 955 3.89 -31.96 -0.77
N LEU A 956 5.04 -31.59 -0.20
CA LEU A 956 5.45 -31.89 1.16
C LEU A 956 5.89 -30.58 1.85
N ALA A 957 5.31 -30.25 3.01
CA ALA A 957 5.62 -29.03 3.76
C ALA A 957 5.68 -27.74 2.90
N SER A 958 4.69 -27.57 2.01
CA SER A 958 4.56 -26.42 1.09
C SER A 958 5.68 -26.29 0.04
N SER A 959 6.38 -27.38 -0.26
CA SER A 959 7.36 -27.50 -1.34
C SER A 959 7.02 -28.66 -2.27
N LEU A 960 7.35 -28.54 -3.56
CA LEU A 960 7.21 -29.63 -4.52
C LEU A 960 8.41 -30.57 -4.43
N VAL A 961 8.15 -31.86 -4.27
CA VAL A 961 9.17 -32.92 -4.15
C VAL A 961 8.97 -33.97 -5.24
N GLU A 962 10.06 -34.65 -5.62
CA GLU A 962 10.02 -35.70 -6.65
C GLU A 962 9.47 -37.03 -6.11
N TRP A 963 9.58 -37.25 -4.79
CA TRP A 963 9.10 -38.44 -4.10
C TRP A 963 8.78 -38.14 -2.64
N ALA A 964 7.99 -39.02 -2.01
CA ALA A 964 7.68 -38.99 -0.59
C ALA A 964 7.52 -40.41 -0.05
N THR A 965 7.77 -40.62 1.24
CA THR A 965 7.81 -41.94 1.89
C THR A 965 7.01 -41.96 3.21
N ARG A 966 7.01 -43.11 3.88
CA ARG A 966 6.21 -43.40 5.07
C ARG A 966 6.25 -42.28 6.13
N ASP A 967 5.11 -42.07 6.81
CA ASP A 967 4.88 -41.10 7.89
C ASP A 967 4.93 -39.62 7.47
N GLU A 968 5.11 -39.34 6.17
CA GLU A 968 5.01 -38.00 5.61
C GLU A 968 3.57 -37.63 5.24
N ARG A 969 3.16 -36.40 5.57
CA ARG A 969 1.88 -35.84 5.16
C ARG A 969 2.04 -35.07 3.86
N ILE A 970 1.41 -35.57 2.79
CA ILE A 970 1.58 -35.03 1.44
C ILE A 970 0.28 -34.56 0.82
N GLY A 971 0.40 -33.60 -0.10
CA GLY A 971 -0.61 -33.30 -1.12
C GLY A 971 -0.25 -34.03 -2.42
N LEU A 972 -0.98 -35.09 -2.74
CA LEU A 972 -0.78 -35.89 -3.94
C LEU A 972 -1.67 -35.35 -5.08
N MET A 973 -1.08 -34.68 -6.06
CA MET A 973 -1.83 -34.20 -7.23
C MET A 973 -2.05 -35.33 -8.23
N VAL A 974 -3.32 -35.54 -8.61
CA VAL A 974 -3.72 -36.57 -9.58
C VAL A 974 -4.45 -35.95 -10.77
N GLY A 975 -4.00 -36.31 -11.97
CA GLY A 975 -4.61 -35.88 -13.22
C GLY A 975 -5.78 -36.76 -13.66
N LEU A 976 -6.71 -36.21 -14.44
CA LEU A 976 -7.76 -36.92 -15.20
C LEU A 976 -8.86 -37.63 -14.37
N ILE A 977 -9.12 -37.19 -13.13
CA ILE A 977 -10.25 -37.66 -12.32
C ILE A 977 -11.15 -36.51 -11.89
N ASP A 978 -12.45 -36.63 -12.14
CA ASP A 978 -13.46 -35.69 -11.65
C ASP A 978 -13.68 -35.86 -10.14
N LYS A 979 -13.63 -34.73 -9.41
CA LYS A 979 -13.81 -34.60 -7.96
C LYS A 979 -15.02 -35.38 -7.43
N LYS A 980 -16.11 -35.48 -8.19
CA LYS A 980 -17.34 -36.21 -7.79
C LYS A 980 -17.12 -37.68 -7.45
N ASN A 981 -15.98 -38.24 -7.87
CA ASN A 981 -15.66 -39.65 -7.73
C ASN A 981 -14.67 -39.94 -6.60
N LEU A 982 -14.35 -38.92 -5.80
CA LEU A 982 -13.37 -38.98 -4.72
C LEU A 982 -14.07 -38.62 -3.41
N THR A 983 -13.83 -39.41 -2.36
CA THR A 983 -14.36 -39.15 -1.02
C THR A 983 -13.27 -39.28 0.02
N LYS A 984 -13.39 -38.52 1.12
CA LYS A 984 -12.51 -38.66 2.28
C LYS A 984 -12.57 -40.10 2.82
N GLY A 985 -11.44 -40.61 3.30
CA GLY A 985 -11.28 -41.99 3.77
C GLY A 985 -10.96 -43.02 2.68
N MET A 986 -10.87 -42.62 1.41
CA MET A 986 -10.40 -43.51 0.34
C MET A 986 -8.92 -43.86 0.53
N THR A 987 -8.54 -45.10 0.19
CA THR A 987 -7.13 -45.52 0.17
C THR A 987 -6.59 -45.43 -1.25
N VAL A 988 -5.39 -44.89 -1.40
CA VAL A 988 -4.64 -44.80 -2.65
C VAL A 988 -3.46 -45.76 -2.57
N LYS A 989 -3.29 -46.61 -3.58
CA LYS A 989 -2.20 -47.59 -3.66
C LYS A 989 -1.46 -47.49 -5.00
N LYS A 990 -0.15 -47.72 -5.02
CA LYS A 990 0.62 -47.75 -6.28
C LYS A 990 0.31 -49.03 -7.07
N VAL A 991 0.19 -48.92 -8.40
CA VAL A 991 -0.04 -50.05 -9.30
C VAL A 991 1.28 -50.74 -9.60
N ASP A 992 1.35 -52.06 -9.41
CA ASP A 992 2.56 -52.87 -9.67
C ASP A 992 2.86 -52.94 -11.19
N PRO A 993 4.08 -52.58 -11.67
CA PRO A 993 4.42 -52.52 -13.09
C PRO A 993 4.38 -53.88 -13.84
N THR A 994 4.20 -54.99 -13.14
CA THR A 994 4.30 -56.35 -13.73
C THR A 994 3.03 -56.87 -14.42
N ALA A 995 1.91 -56.16 -14.37
CA ALA A 995 0.67 -56.55 -15.07
C ALA A 995 0.51 -55.86 -16.43
N LYS A 996 1.00 -56.49 -17.51
CA LYS A 996 0.84 -56.03 -18.91
C LYS A 996 -0.55 -56.34 -19.48
N THR A 997 -1.12 -55.38 -20.22
CA THR A 997 -2.09 -55.65 -21.30
C THR A 997 -1.62 -54.99 -22.60
N PRO A 998 -1.48 -55.70 -23.73
CA PRO A 998 -0.91 -55.14 -24.95
C PRO A 998 -1.94 -54.38 -25.79
N PHE A 999 -1.53 -53.24 -26.36
CA PHE A 999 -2.31 -52.47 -27.35
C PHE A 999 -1.56 -52.48 -28.71
N LYS A 1000 -2.27 -52.70 -29.83
CA LYS A 1000 -1.71 -52.74 -31.20
C LYS A 1000 -2.36 -51.63 -32.04
N MET A 1001 -1.56 -50.73 -32.61
CA MET A 1001 -2.03 -49.75 -33.60
C MET A 1001 -1.46 -50.12 -34.98
N LYS A 1002 -2.28 -50.05 -36.03
CA LYS A 1002 -1.91 -50.35 -37.43
C LYS A 1002 -1.80 -49.02 -38.17
N VAL A 1003 -0.65 -48.72 -38.78
CA VAL A 1003 -0.41 -47.54 -39.62
C VAL A 1003 -0.25 -48.05 -41.05
N GLU A 1004 -1.11 -47.62 -41.98
CA GLU A 1004 -1.00 -47.99 -43.40
C GLU A 1004 -0.29 -46.86 -44.19
N ASP A 1005 0.79 -47.28 -44.85
CA ASP A 1005 1.61 -46.69 -45.93
C ASP A 1005 2.14 -45.25 -45.85
N THR A 1006 3.42 -45.11 -45.46
CA THR A 1006 4.58 -44.84 -46.37
C THR A 1006 5.96 -44.89 -45.66
N PHE A 1007 6.04 -45.32 -44.40
CA PHE A 1007 7.31 -45.48 -43.66
C PHE A 1007 7.49 -46.91 -43.13
N GLN A 1008 7.45 -47.91 -44.01
CA GLN A 1008 7.96 -49.24 -43.67
C GLN A 1008 9.42 -49.36 -44.08
N LYS A 1009 10.31 -49.07 -43.12
CA LYS A 1009 11.40 -49.95 -42.68
C LYS A 1009 12.24 -49.26 -41.60
N ASN A 1010 12.19 -49.84 -40.40
CA ASN A 1010 13.12 -49.66 -39.27
C ASN A 1010 12.99 -48.39 -38.41
N VAL A 1011 11.85 -48.24 -37.74
CA VAL A 1011 11.71 -47.38 -36.56
C VAL A 1011 11.09 -48.18 -35.43
N SER A 1012 11.74 -48.24 -34.27
CA SER A 1012 11.20 -48.85 -33.04
C SER A 1012 11.21 -47.82 -31.90
N GLY A 1013 10.06 -47.55 -31.28
CA GLY A 1013 9.93 -46.58 -30.18
C GLY A 1013 8.76 -46.88 -29.25
N ARG A 1014 8.82 -46.36 -28.02
CA ARG A 1014 7.75 -46.38 -27.00
C ARG A 1014 7.02 -45.03 -26.99
N ILE A 1015 5.71 -45.07 -26.77
CA ILE A 1015 4.87 -43.89 -26.53
C ILE A 1015 4.75 -43.71 -25.01
N SER A 1016 5.09 -42.53 -24.50
CA SER A 1016 4.88 -42.14 -23.11
C SER A 1016 4.42 -40.69 -23.04
N GLY A 1017 3.23 -40.45 -22.50
CA GLY A 1017 2.77 -39.13 -22.05
C GLY A 1017 1.63 -38.50 -22.88
N ALA A 1018 0.63 -37.97 -22.16
CA ALA A 1018 -0.35 -37.00 -22.66
C ALA A 1018 0.14 -35.59 -22.29
N GLY A 1019 0.12 -34.65 -23.24
CA GLY A 1019 0.60 -33.28 -23.05
C GLY A 1019 -0.48 -32.31 -22.54
N VAL A 1020 -0.02 -31.25 -21.88
CA VAL A 1020 -0.79 -30.05 -21.53
C VAL A 1020 -0.80 -29.10 -22.74
N ASN A 1021 -1.92 -28.39 -22.98
CA ASN A 1021 -2.11 -27.41 -24.07
C ASN A 1021 -2.13 -27.95 -25.52
N GLY A 1022 -2.85 -29.05 -25.78
CA GLY A 1022 -3.26 -29.40 -27.15
C GLY A 1022 -2.16 -29.86 -28.12
N LYS A 1023 -0.93 -30.09 -27.63
CA LYS A 1023 0.18 -30.70 -28.40
C LYS A 1023 0.41 -32.13 -27.94
N ILE A 1024 0.51 -33.07 -28.89
CA ILE A 1024 0.82 -34.48 -28.62
C ILE A 1024 2.31 -34.71 -28.92
N ALA A 1025 3.08 -35.15 -27.93
CA ALA A 1025 4.46 -35.61 -28.12
C ALA A 1025 4.45 -37.10 -28.44
N ILE A 1026 5.00 -37.51 -29.59
CA ILE A 1026 5.10 -38.93 -29.97
C ILE A 1026 6.53 -39.42 -29.73
N GLY A 1027 6.88 -39.65 -28.46
CA GLY A 1027 8.05 -40.43 -28.04
C GLY A 1027 9.43 -39.98 -28.57
N THR A 1028 10.46 -40.70 -28.14
CA THR A 1028 11.86 -40.50 -28.57
C THR A 1028 12.26 -41.59 -29.55
N LEU A 1029 12.75 -41.23 -30.73
CA LEU A 1029 13.19 -42.16 -31.77
C LEU A 1029 14.72 -42.23 -31.81
N LYS A 1030 15.29 -43.42 -31.97
CA LYS A 1030 16.72 -43.60 -32.23
C LYS A 1030 16.93 -43.79 -33.73
N LEU A 1031 17.68 -42.90 -34.37
CA LEU A 1031 17.89 -42.93 -35.82
C LEU A 1031 18.92 -44.01 -36.21
N GLY A 1032 18.54 -44.86 -37.19
CA GLY A 1032 19.35 -46.01 -37.62
C GLY A 1032 20.11 -45.85 -38.94
N ASN A 1033 20.01 -44.69 -39.62
CA ASN A 1033 20.81 -44.31 -40.81
C ASN A 1033 20.66 -42.79 -41.09
N PRO A 1034 21.63 -42.14 -41.77
CA PRO A 1034 21.57 -40.69 -42.06
C PRO A 1034 20.43 -40.34 -43.04
N VAL A 1035 19.57 -39.41 -42.64
CA VAL A 1035 18.43 -38.91 -43.42
C VAL A 1035 18.84 -37.67 -44.21
N LYS A 1036 18.74 -37.70 -45.55
CA LYS A 1036 18.89 -36.50 -46.40
C LYS A 1036 17.53 -35.92 -46.75
N PHE A 1037 17.29 -34.65 -46.42
CA PHE A 1037 16.10 -33.91 -46.85
C PHE A 1037 16.40 -33.17 -48.16
N SER A 1038 15.71 -33.51 -49.25
CA SER A 1038 15.79 -32.78 -50.52
C SER A 1038 14.61 -31.81 -50.65
N ASN A 1039 14.89 -30.52 -50.85
CA ASN A 1039 13.88 -29.51 -51.20
C ASN A 1039 13.33 -29.78 -52.61
N GLY A 1040 12.20 -30.48 -52.69
CA GLY A 1040 11.48 -30.79 -53.92
C GLY A 1040 10.15 -30.03 -54.02
N LYS A 1041 9.98 -29.30 -55.12
CA LYS A 1041 8.77 -28.56 -55.50
C LYS A 1041 7.63 -29.53 -55.82
N ASP A 1042 6.62 -29.60 -54.95
CA ASP A 1042 5.28 -30.07 -55.32
C ASP A 1042 4.21 -29.25 -54.56
N SER A 1043 3.40 -28.53 -55.32
CA SER A 1043 2.54 -27.43 -54.87
C SER A 1043 1.17 -27.86 -54.33
N SER A 1044 1.11 -28.94 -53.55
CA SER A 1044 -0.10 -29.36 -52.83
C SER A 1044 0.12 -29.68 -51.34
N PHE A 1045 1.36 -29.53 -50.85
CA PHE A 1045 1.71 -29.73 -49.45
C PHE A 1045 2.58 -28.56 -48.99
N THR A 1046 1.97 -27.44 -48.65
CA THR A 1046 2.68 -26.34 -47.99
C THR A 1046 1.98 -26.02 -46.68
N THR A 1047 2.74 -26.07 -45.57
CA THR A 1047 2.38 -25.74 -44.17
C THR A 1047 1.65 -26.90 -43.44
N VAL A 1048 2.09 -27.47 -42.30
CA VAL A 1048 2.98 -27.06 -41.20
C VAL A 1048 3.76 -28.29 -40.68
N VAL A 1049 5.08 -28.34 -40.85
CA VAL A 1049 6.00 -29.04 -39.93
C VAL A 1049 7.11 -28.04 -39.66
N ASN A 1050 6.90 -27.13 -38.71
CA ASN A 1050 7.81 -26.00 -38.55
C ASN A 1050 8.95 -26.22 -37.56
N GLN A 1051 9.00 -27.26 -36.73
CA GLN A 1051 10.17 -27.50 -35.88
C GLN A 1051 10.38 -28.98 -35.55
N ILE A 1052 11.44 -29.56 -36.09
CA ILE A 1052 12.11 -30.73 -35.50
C ILE A 1052 13.28 -30.16 -34.69
N CYS A 1053 13.16 -30.16 -33.35
CA CYS A 1053 14.20 -29.64 -32.46
C CYS A 1053 14.88 -30.79 -31.70
N ILE A 1054 16.19 -30.94 -31.88
CA ILE A 1054 17.05 -31.74 -31.02
C ILE A 1054 17.60 -30.78 -29.97
N LYS A 1055 17.14 -30.84 -28.71
CA LYS A 1055 17.67 -30.10 -27.54
C LYS A 1055 18.38 -28.77 -27.89
N GLY A 1056 17.68 -27.87 -28.60
CA GLY A 1056 18.18 -26.52 -28.90
C GLY A 1056 19.26 -26.36 -29.98
N VAL A 1057 19.47 -27.31 -30.90
CA VAL A 1057 20.42 -27.17 -32.04
C VAL A 1057 19.69 -27.32 -33.39
N PRO A 1058 20.04 -26.55 -34.45
CA PRO A 1058 19.44 -26.69 -35.79
C PRO A 1058 19.63 -28.08 -36.40
N CYS A 1059 18.66 -28.55 -37.20
CA CYS A 1059 18.56 -29.95 -37.69
C CYS A 1059 19.69 -30.46 -38.59
N ASP A 1060 20.63 -29.62 -39.02
CA ASP A 1060 21.65 -29.98 -40.01
C ASP A 1060 22.84 -30.76 -39.40
N SER A 1061 22.83 -31.02 -38.10
CA SER A 1061 23.96 -31.61 -37.35
C SER A 1061 23.67 -32.95 -36.65
N ALA A 1062 22.58 -33.65 -36.99
CA ALA A 1062 22.24 -34.95 -36.37
C ALA A 1062 22.95 -36.14 -37.05
N HIS A 1063 23.51 -37.06 -36.26
CA HIS A 1063 24.26 -38.23 -36.74
C HIS A 1063 23.55 -39.56 -36.42
N GLU A 1064 24.02 -40.64 -37.06
CA GLU A 1064 23.50 -41.99 -36.86
C GLU A 1064 23.67 -42.42 -35.39
N GLY A 1065 22.58 -42.85 -34.74
CA GLY A 1065 22.53 -43.20 -33.33
C GLY A 1065 21.88 -42.16 -32.40
N ASP A 1066 21.65 -40.93 -32.89
CA ASP A 1066 21.05 -39.85 -32.10
C ASP A 1066 19.56 -40.10 -31.79
N ARG A 1067 19.15 -39.56 -30.65
CA ARG A 1067 17.77 -39.63 -30.14
C ARG A 1067 17.04 -38.32 -30.43
N VAL A 1068 15.95 -38.41 -31.19
CA VAL A 1068 15.18 -37.24 -31.65
C VAL A 1068 13.74 -37.32 -31.15
N SER A 1069 13.21 -36.17 -30.71
CA SER A 1069 11.81 -36.02 -30.27
C SER A 1069 11.02 -35.25 -31.33
N LEU A 1070 9.82 -35.74 -31.69
CA LEU A 1070 8.96 -35.11 -32.69
C LEU A 1070 7.71 -34.49 -32.04
N TYR A 1071 7.34 -33.30 -32.50
CA TYR A 1071 6.17 -32.56 -32.03
C TYR A 1071 5.29 -32.15 -33.22
N PHE A 1072 3.97 -32.28 -33.07
CA PHE A 1072 2.99 -31.82 -34.05
C PHE A 1072 2.08 -30.77 -33.45
N ASP A 1073 1.85 -29.68 -34.18
CA ASP A 1073 0.88 -28.64 -33.85
C ASP A 1073 -0.48 -29.03 -34.44
N SER A 1074 -1.40 -29.44 -33.56
CA SER A 1074 -2.80 -29.84 -33.81
C SER A 1074 -3.02 -31.18 -34.54
N VAL A 1075 -3.74 -32.11 -33.88
CA VAL A 1075 -4.19 -33.38 -34.46
C VAL A 1075 -5.65 -33.61 -34.08
N ASN A 1076 -6.55 -33.79 -35.05
CA ASN A 1076 -7.93 -34.19 -34.80
C ASN A 1076 -8.02 -35.73 -34.69
N CYS A 1077 -8.26 -36.24 -33.48
CA CYS A 1077 -8.41 -37.66 -33.23
C CYS A 1077 -9.90 -38.04 -33.12
N LYS A 1078 -10.36 -38.99 -33.92
CA LYS A 1078 -11.73 -39.53 -33.81
C LYS A 1078 -11.67 -40.95 -33.21
N LYS A 1079 -12.42 -41.15 -32.13
CA LYS A 1079 -12.54 -42.46 -31.45
C LYS A 1079 -13.52 -43.33 -32.24
N ILE A 1080 -13.05 -44.46 -32.77
CA ILE A 1080 -13.90 -45.35 -33.57
C ILE A 1080 -14.54 -46.42 -32.68
N LYS A 1081 -13.81 -46.95 -31.70
CA LYS A 1081 -14.30 -47.85 -30.63
C LYS A 1081 -13.51 -47.71 -29.35
N GLU A 1082 -13.96 -48.37 -28.29
CA GLU A 1082 -13.32 -48.30 -26.96
C GLU A 1082 -11.90 -48.88 -27.00
N GLY A 1083 -10.91 -47.99 -26.94
CA GLY A 1083 -9.48 -48.30 -27.02
C GLY A 1083 -8.81 -47.80 -28.30
N ASP A 1084 -9.48 -47.86 -29.44
CA ASP A 1084 -8.87 -47.60 -30.76
C ASP A 1084 -9.16 -46.19 -31.28
N TRP A 1085 -8.09 -45.47 -31.62
CA TRP A 1085 -8.12 -44.12 -32.18
C TRP A 1085 -7.55 -44.11 -33.59
N THR A 1086 -8.15 -43.31 -34.46
CA THR A 1086 -7.62 -43.06 -35.82
C THR A 1086 -7.40 -41.56 -35.98
N ILE A 1087 -6.25 -41.21 -36.54
CA ILE A 1087 -5.86 -39.83 -36.83
C ILE A 1087 -6.20 -39.59 -38.30
N GLU A 1088 -7.20 -38.74 -38.55
CA GLU A 1088 -7.50 -38.24 -39.89
C GLU A 1088 -6.96 -36.82 -40.02
N ARG A 1089 -6.58 -36.46 -41.24
CA ARG A 1089 -5.88 -35.21 -41.54
C ARG A 1089 -6.84 -34.04 -41.69
#